data_AF-A0A1G9HPI2-F1
#
_entry.id   AF-A0A1G9HPI2-F1
#
_cell.length_a   1.000
_cell.length_b   1.000
_cell.length_c   1.000
_cell.angle_alpha   90.00
_cell.angle_beta   90.00
_cell.angle_gamma   90.00
#
_symmetry.space_group_name_H-M   'P 1'
#
loop_
_entity.id
_entity.type
_entity.pdbx_description
1 polymer ?
#
loop_
_entity_poly.entity_id
_entity_poly.type
_entity_poly.pdbx_seq_one_letter_code
_entity_poly.pdbx_strand_id
1 'polypeptide(L)'
;MKTFLCVTLLLSIASQRNCLRAQTMPAPTLEWVQQYYEGTNIDGLEVASFTGLATDGAGNVYAAGYIVNIEEPRGQNIMLYKLAPDGTELWKRIYDGPAHYDDAAFGMVLDDENGVLYVTGFSDQRYQYGDPYPYGGQATTLKYDTAGQLLWVKNYAGPGRWDVGTQIALDEAGNLYVAGESRTDSLEELSSDYLLLKYAPDGTALWVQRYGRVGSDPRPINDRPSGLVIDPAGRIHVTGDSHDWDYKRVALTVTYDAEGNFVRSRQYPGLVGHGIGADAAGAVYLAVYRADTVYTIKYGPDGTEQWVRFFRSGYANPAITTDQQGEVYVACAFQSASGSAPSSLRLFKYNAAGDVLWSQPYTPPQGSIVPKVIVTTDAAGRAYVVAGQMVPVTSTDLALLSYEPDGTFRWATTYQNPTELEFSDASREVVQHVRADTSGALYLIGRSLYDPNSGPTWVARYSQGTPAPAEPQTFWLEDACAQIGERWSHVWGSSLASAGSFVVKRGGYGYQPSNDPADYVRFSLNVTATAPFYLYARVRSLGVNSNSFWVRIDEGDWVLWNGLTVAVTCGVHFHRPPLRWQQASIPSTSDTVNPTRNSTKCTSVLSRPCPAALGPLLLSVVPCRCGRSRRSQMGLKDHSSSIPIRHRTS
;
A
#
# COMPACT_ATOMS: atom_id res chain seq x y z
N MET A 1 -2.02 -58.60 14.79
CA MET A 1 -1.85 -57.15 15.06
C MET A 1 -1.55 -56.45 13.74
N LYS A 2 -2.45 -55.61 13.24
CA LYS A 2 -2.27 -54.83 12.01
C LYS A 2 -1.56 -53.52 12.37
N THR A 3 -0.33 -53.33 11.92
CA THR A 3 0.54 -52.21 12.32
C THR A 3 0.53 -51.12 11.26
N PHE A 4 -0.01 -49.95 11.61
CA PHE A 4 -0.17 -48.77 10.75
C PHE A 4 1.04 -47.80 10.88
N LEU A 5 1.46 -47.15 9.80
CA LEU A 5 2.56 -46.17 9.77
C LEU A 5 2.02 -44.72 9.61
N CYS A 6 2.20 -43.87 10.62
CA CYS A 6 1.74 -42.48 10.63
C CYS A 6 2.66 -41.54 9.85
N VAL A 7 2.15 -40.85 8.82
CA VAL A 7 2.83 -39.69 8.23
C VAL A 7 2.04 -38.43 8.59
N THR A 8 2.56 -37.68 9.56
CA THR A 8 2.02 -36.39 9.98
C THR A 8 3.03 -35.31 9.58
N LEU A 9 2.80 -34.64 8.45
CA LEU A 9 3.65 -33.52 8.02
C LEU A 9 3.20 -32.28 8.78
N LEU A 10 4.09 -31.73 9.61
CA LEU A 10 3.76 -30.70 10.58
C LEU A 10 4.94 -29.90 11.04
N LEU A 11 4.77 -28.59 11.07
CA LEU A 11 5.63 -27.65 11.78
C LEU A 11 4.73 -26.69 12.61
N SER A 12 5.17 -26.28 13.81
CA SER A 12 4.43 -25.41 14.76
C SER A 12 5.01 -23.98 14.77
N ILE A 13 4.35 -22.86 15.06
CA ILE A 13 3.17 -22.52 15.89
C ILE A 13 2.40 -21.35 15.20
N ALA A 14 1.07 -21.47 15.09
CA ALA A 14 0.02 -20.43 15.14
C ALA A 14 -1.20 -20.95 14.35
N SER A 15 -2.34 -21.07 15.04
CA SER A 15 -3.58 -21.58 14.47
C SER A 15 -4.21 -20.58 13.51
N GLN A 16 -4.27 -20.83 12.20
CA GLN A 16 -5.37 -20.42 11.29
C GLN A 16 -5.42 -21.30 10.04
N ARG A 17 -6.62 -21.52 9.50
CA ARG A 17 -6.99 -22.46 8.42
C ARG A 17 -6.63 -22.01 6.99
N ASN A 18 -5.74 -21.05 6.80
CA ASN A 18 -5.46 -20.51 5.46
C ASN A 18 -4.07 -20.89 4.98
N CYS A 19 -4.03 -21.55 3.82
CA CYS A 19 -2.81 -21.75 3.05
C CYS A 19 -2.35 -20.40 2.48
N LEU A 20 -1.02 -20.20 2.45
CA LEU A 20 -0.27 -19.04 1.95
C LEU A 20 -0.23 -17.82 2.90
N ARG A 21 0.95 -17.58 3.47
CA ARG A 21 1.36 -16.25 3.97
C ARG A 21 2.24 -15.65 2.88
N ALA A 22 1.77 -14.58 2.23
CA ALA A 22 2.61 -13.79 1.32
C ALA A 22 3.85 -13.29 2.09
N GLN A 23 5.01 -13.34 1.44
CA GLN A 23 6.24 -12.77 1.98
C GLN A 23 6.04 -11.28 2.19
N THR A 24 6.25 -10.82 3.42
CA THR A 24 6.35 -9.40 3.73
C THR A 24 7.69 -8.91 3.19
N MET A 25 7.66 -8.06 2.16
CA MET A 25 8.82 -7.28 1.73
C MET A 25 9.29 -6.39 2.89
N PRO A 26 10.56 -5.99 2.94
CA PRO A 26 11.02 -5.00 3.88
C PRO A 26 10.16 -3.74 3.76
N ALA A 27 9.74 -3.24 4.92
CA ALA A 27 9.09 -1.94 5.04
C ALA A 27 9.93 -0.85 4.36
N PRO A 28 9.29 0.20 3.82
CA PRO A 28 9.98 1.38 3.35
C PRO A 28 10.78 1.98 4.50
N THR A 29 12.02 2.37 4.22
CA THR A 29 12.85 3.07 5.19
C THR A 29 12.56 4.56 5.09
N LEU A 30 12.32 5.20 6.22
CA LEU A 30 12.38 6.66 6.28
C LEU A 30 13.80 7.08 5.89
N GLU A 31 13.94 7.82 4.79
CA GLU A 31 15.25 8.30 4.34
C GLU A 31 15.58 9.64 4.98
N TRP A 32 14.60 10.54 5.05
CA TRP A 32 14.69 11.79 5.77
C TRP A 32 13.30 12.35 6.11
N VAL A 33 13.27 13.18 7.15
CA VAL A 33 12.15 14.07 7.46
C VAL A 33 12.69 15.48 7.66
N GLN A 34 11.98 16.46 7.12
CA GLN A 34 12.17 17.87 7.42
C GLN A 34 10.98 18.37 8.23
N GLN A 35 11.26 19.05 9.34
CA GLN A 35 10.27 19.59 10.25
C GLN A 35 10.39 21.10 10.30
N TYR A 36 9.24 21.76 10.25
CA TYR A 36 9.16 23.21 10.22
C TYR A 36 8.38 23.68 11.44
N TYR A 37 9.13 24.29 12.36
CA TYR A 37 8.66 24.90 13.61
C TYR A 37 8.42 26.40 13.47
N GLU A 38 8.33 26.90 12.25
CA GLU A 38 8.47 28.33 11.99
C GLU A 38 7.37 29.16 12.65
N GLY A 39 7.79 30.08 13.53
CA GLY A 39 6.94 30.97 14.33
C GLY A 39 7.26 30.91 15.83
N THR A 40 8.41 31.45 16.28
CA THR A 40 8.66 31.56 17.73
C THR A 40 7.94 32.74 18.37
N ASN A 41 7.19 32.40 19.42
CA ASN A 41 6.78 33.16 20.61
C ASN A 41 5.71 34.26 20.47
N ILE A 42 4.44 33.92 20.80
CA ILE A 42 3.77 34.34 22.06
C ILE A 42 2.72 33.25 22.43
N ASP A 43 2.68 32.80 23.69
CA ASP A 43 1.58 32.01 24.29
C ASP A 43 1.21 30.62 23.69
N GLY A 44 2.13 29.94 23.00
CA GLY A 44 1.97 28.50 22.70
C GLY A 44 0.94 28.14 21.61
N LEU A 45 0.60 29.06 20.70
CA LEU A 45 -0.25 28.77 19.55
C LEU A 45 0.59 28.76 18.25
N GLU A 46 0.82 27.55 17.74
CA GLU A 46 1.65 27.22 16.58
C GLU A 46 0.77 26.77 15.41
N VAL A 47 0.78 27.39 14.22
CA VAL A 47 0.02 26.82 13.08
C VAL A 47 0.70 27.08 11.73
N ALA A 48 1.51 26.13 11.28
CA ALA A 48 1.80 25.95 9.87
C ALA A 48 1.16 24.63 9.40
N SER A 49 0.73 24.55 8.14
CA SER A 49 0.26 23.30 7.55
C SER A 49 0.56 23.28 6.07
N PHE A 50 1.24 22.24 5.60
CA PHE A 50 1.24 21.91 4.18
C PHE A 50 -0.09 21.27 3.77
N THR A 51 -0.54 21.60 2.57
CA THR A 51 -1.79 21.12 1.96
C THR A 51 -1.53 20.54 0.57
N GLY A 52 -0.51 21.05 -0.13
CA GLY A 52 -0.08 20.61 -1.45
C GLY A 52 1.31 19.99 -1.45
N LEU A 53 1.49 18.92 -2.24
CA LEU A 53 2.77 18.25 -2.45
C LEU A 53 2.93 17.86 -3.92
N ALA A 54 4.08 18.22 -4.50
CA ALA A 54 4.52 17.82 -5.83
C ALA A 54 6.01 17.42 -5.81
N THR A 55 6.45 16.81 -6.90
CA THR A 55 7.82 16.34 -7.12
C THR A 55 8.19 16.49 -8.58
N ASP A 56 9.45 16.82 -8.86
CA ASP A 56 9.97 16.87 -10.23
C ASP A 56 10.67 15.57 -10.64
N GLY A 57 10.99 15.43 -11.93
CA GLY A 57 11.72 14.28 -12.48
C GLY A 57 13.14 14.10 -11.93
N ALA A 58 13.70 15.12 -11.25
CA ALA A 58 14.98 15.02 -10.54
C ALA A 58 14.81 14.53 -9.08
N GLY A 59 13.57 14.34 -8.62
CA GLY A 59 13.24 13.92 -7.26
C GLY A 59 13.20 15.05 -6.24
N ASN A 60 13.25 16.32 -6.67
CA ASN A 60 13.04 17.46 -5.77
C ASN A 60 11.58 17.48 -5.32
N VAL A 61 11.35 17.93 -4.09
CA VAL A 61 10.03 17.97 -3.46
C VAL A 61 9.57 19.40 -3.35
N TYR A 62 8.31 19.64 -3.70
CA TYR A 62 7.65 20.93 -3.55
C TYR A 62 6.51 20.77 -2.55
N ALA A 63 6.47 21.62 -1.53
CA ALA A 63 5.41 21.64 -0.53
C ALA A 63 4.85 23.05 -0.41
N ALA A 64 3.52 23.19 -0.34
CA ALA A 64 2.89 24.49 -0.10
C ALA A 64 1.73 24.36 0.87
N GLY A 65 1.43 25.48 1.52
CA GLY A 65 0.36 25.60 2.49
C GLY A 65 0.38 26.99 3.09
N TYR A 66 0.24 27.08 4.41
CA TYR A 66 0.25 28.36 5.12
C TYR A 66 1.16 28.33 6.35
N ILE A 67 1.58 29.52 6.77
CA ILE A 67 2.26 29.82 8.03
C ILE A 67 1.52 30.95 8.73
N VAL A 68 1.33 30.88 10.05
CA VAL A 68 0.73 31.98 10.81
C VAL A 68 1.76 33.08 11.08
N ASN A 69 1.43 34.31 10.69
CA ASN A 69 2.08 35.52 11.14
C ASN A 69 1.55 35.92 12.54
N ILE A 70 2.46 36.02 13.49
CA ILE A 70 2.15 36.37 14.89
C ILE A 70 2.31 37.87 15.17
N GLU A 71 2.97 38.61 14.27
CA GLU A 71 3.13 40.06 14.37
C GLU A 71 1.92 40.77 13.75
N GLU A 72 1.57 41.95 14.25
CA GLU A 72 0.41 42.68 13.75
C GLU A 72 0.66 43.28 12.35
N PRO A 73 -0.30 43.19 11.42
CA PRO A 73 -1.59 42.50 11.55
C PRO A 73 -1.44 40.98 11.59
N ARG A 74 -2.07 40.34 12.59
CA ARG A 74 -2.12 38.87 12.68
C ARG A 74 -2.86 38.30 11.48
N GLY A 75 -2.30 37.24 10.89
CA GLY A 75 -2.87 36.55 9.74
C GLY A 75 -2.11 35.28 9.37
N GLN A 76 -2.53 34.60 8.31
CA GLN A 76 -1.80 33.53 7.66
C GLN A 76 -1.07 34.05 6.42
N ASN A 77 0.08 33.47 6.07
CA ASN A 77 0.77 33.74 4.81
C ASN A 77 0.94 32.43 4.04
N ILE A 78 0.90 32.48 2.72
CA ILE A 78 1.21 31.32 1.88
C ILE A 78 2.69 30.98 2.04
N MET A 79 3.00 29.72 2.33
CA MET A 79 4.37 29.23 2.47
C MET A 79 4.65 28.15 1.45
N LEU A 80 5.80 28.23 0.79
CA LEU A 80 6.28 27.28 -0.21
C LEU A 80 7.71 26.84 0.09
N TYR A 81 8.00 25.55 -0.10
CA TYR A 81 9.34 24.99 -0.07
C TYR A 81 9.63 24.22 -1.35
N LYS A 82 10.90 24.27 -1.76
CA LYS A 82 11.52 23.27 -2.62
C LYS A 82 12.68 22.62 -1.87
N LEU A 83 12.68 21.29 -1.84
CA LEU A 83 13.69 20.45 -1.21
C LEU A 83 14.39 19.62 -2.28
N ALA A 84 15.69 19.40 -2.12
CA ALA A 84 16.45 18.44 -2.89
C ALA A 84 16.03 17.00 -2.55
N PRO A 85 16.42 15.98 -3.35
CA PRO A 85 16.04 14.59 -3.09
C PRO A 85 16.57 14.02 -1.77
N ASP A 86 17.59 14.66 -1.19
CA ASP A 86 18.19 14.35 0.12
C ASP A 86 17.56 15.13 1.28
N GLY A 87 16.54 15.95 1.02
CA GLY A 87 15.83 16.76 2.00
C GLY A 87 16.45 18.13 2.25
N THR A 88 17.55 18.49 1.60
CA THR A 88 18.16 19.83 1.72
C THR A 88 17.22 20.90 1.16
N GLU A 89 16.97 21.98 1.90
CA GLU A 89 16.21 23.11 1.39
C GLU A 89 16.95 23.79 0.23
N LEU A 90 16.32 23.81 -0.95
CA LEU A 90 16.81 24.54 -2.12
C LEU A 90 16.31 25.99 -2.10
N TRP A 91 15.04 26.18 -1.74
CA TRP A 91 14.49 27.49 -1.45
C TRP A 91 13.21 27.41 -0.64
N LYS A 92 12.91 28.52 0.04
CA LYS A 92 11.64 28.81 0.70
C LYS A 92 11.07 30.14 0.21
N ARG A 93 9.75 30.22 0.05
CA ARG A 93 9.04 31.47 -0.24
C ARG A 93 7.86 31.65 0.70
N ILE A 94 7.66 32.90 1.11
CA ILE A 94 6.46 33.35 1.81
C ILE A 94 5.79 34.37 0.89
N TYR A 95 4.50 34.20 0.66
CA TYR A 95 3.66 35.18 0.00
C TYR A 95 2.67 35.73 1.02
N ASP A 96 2.81 37.02 1.26
CA ASP A 96 1.98 37.85 2.12
C ASP A 96 1.23 38.81 1.18
N GLY A 97 -0.10 38.66 1.17
CA GLY A 97 -0.99 39.40 0.30
C GLY A 97 -0.91 40.90 0.56
N PRO A 98 -1.31 41.75 -0.40
CA PRO A 98 -1.19 43.21 -0.25
C PRO A 98 -1.90 43.82 0.97
N ALA A 99 -2.87 43.12 1.54
CA ALA A 99 -3.61 43.56 2.71
C ALA A 99 -3.06 43.02 4.04
N HIS A 100 -2.08 42.11 4.00
CA HIS A 100 -1.42 41.52 5.16
C HIS A 100 -2.36 40.77 6.12
N TYR A 101 -3.40 40.15 5.58
CA TYR A 101 -4.35 39.33 6.33
C TYR A 101 -4.17 37.85 5.98
N ASP A 102 -5.20 37.02 6.12
CA ASP A 102 -5.10 35.59 5.90
C ASP A 102 -4.87 35.23 4.42
N ASP A 103 -3.71 34.66 4.13
CA ASP A 103 -3.35 34.00 2.88
C ASP A 103 -3.01 32.53 3.13
N ALA A 104 -3.63 31.64 2.37
CA ALA A 104 -3.40 30.20 2.52
C ALA A 104 -3.49 29.48 1.18
N ALA A 105 -2.56 28.55 0.94
CA ALA A 105 -2.58 27.66 -0.22
C ALA A 105 -3.36 26.38 0.09
N PHE A 106 -4.18 25.93 -0.85
CA PHE A 106 -4.97 24.70 -0.74
C PHE A 106 -4.71 23.71 -1.88
N GLY A 107 -4.26 24.19 -3.04
CA GLY A 107 -3.90 23.35 -4.19
C GLY A 107 -2.58 23.77 -4.82
N MET A 108 -1.86 22.80 -5.38
CA MET A 108 -0.67 23.05 -6.21
C MET A 108 -0.60 22.09 -7.40
N VAL A 109 0.07 22.52 -8.46
CA VAL A 109 0.46 21.67 -9.58
C VAL A 109 1.83 22.09 -10.09
N LEU A 110 2.66 21.12 -10.46
CA LEU A 110 3.96 21.34 -11.06
C LEU A 110 3.88 21.00 -12.55
N ASP A 111 4.25 21.96 -13.39
CA ASP A 111 4.65 21.69 -14.75
C ASP A 111 6.09 21.16 -14.69
N ASP A 112 6.21 19.82 -14.62
CA ASP A 112 7.49 19.12 -14.44
C ASP A 112 8.44 19.35 -15.61
N GLU A 113 7.91 19.43 -16.84
CA GLU A 113 8.72 19.63 -18.05
C GLU A 113 9.46 20.98 -18.03
N ASN A 114 8.81 22.02 -17.54
CA ASN A 114 9.40 23.37 -17.43
C ASN A 114 9.88 23.71 -16.01
N GLY A 115 9.61 22.86 -15.03
CA GLY A 115 9.87 23.06 -13.60
C GLY A 115 9.14 24.26 -12.99
N VAL A 116 7.98 24.64 -13.55
CA VAL A 116 7.17 25.78 -13.12
C VAL A 116 6.12 25.34 -12.11
N LEU A 117 6.08 26.01 -10.96
CA LEU A 117 5.12 25.71 -9.89
C LEU A 117 3.93 26.68 -9.94
N TYR A 118 2.73 26.13 -9.90
CA TYR A 118 1.49 26.89 -9.69
C TYR A 118 0.88 26.52 -8.34
N VAL A 119 0.44 27.54 -7.59
CA VAL A 119 -0.22 27.37 -6.30
C VAL A 119 -1.50 28.19 -6.29
N THR A 120 -2.58 27.63 -5.77
CA THR A 120 -3.85 28.36 -5.61
C THR A 120 -4.36 28.27 -4.18
N GLY A 121 -5.13 29.28 -3.81
CA GLY A 121 -5.65 29.39 -2.46
C GLY A 121 -6.57 30.58 -2.27
N PHE A 122 -6.48 31.17 -1.09
CA PHE A 122 -7.23 32.32 -0.63
C PHE A 122 -6.27 33.44 -0.22
N SER A 123 -6.65 34.70 -0.49
CA SER A 123 -6.00 35.90 0.03
C SER A 123 -7.05 36.88 0.55
N ASP A 124 -7.00 37.20 1.84
CA ASP A 124 -7.87 38.19 2.48
C ASP A 124 -7.44 39.61 2.07
N GLN A 125 -8.43 40.44 1.76
CA GLN A 125 -8.24 41.80 1.27
C GLN A 125 -8.84 42.86 2.20
N ARG A 126 -9.26 42.48 3.43
CA ARG A 126 -10.05 43.28 4.41
C ARG A 126 -10.09 44.78 4.12
N TYR A 127 -11.24 45.25 3.60
CA TYR A 127 -11.43 46.63 3.17
C TYR A 127 -12.36 47.44 4.12
N GLN A 128 -12.24 48.77 4.00
CA GLN A 128 -12.61 49.85 4.92
C GLN A 128 -14.01 49.86 5.59
N TYR A 129 -14.06 50.57 6.72
CA TYR A 129 -15.28 51.00 7.42
C TYR A 129 -16.28 51.68 6.45
N GLY A 130 -17.44 51.05 6.23
CA GLY A 130 -18.48 51.51 5.31
C GLY A 130 -18.80 50.55 4.16
N ASP A 131 -18.03 49.47 3.99
CA ASP A 131 -18.38 48.36 3.09
C ASP A 131 -19.50 47.49 3.72
N PRO A 132 -20.58 47.13 2.99
CA PRO A 132 -21.54 46.14 3.45
C PRO A 132 -20.94 44.74 3.72
N TYR A 133 -19.72 44.45 3.23
CA TYR A 133 -18.99 43.20 3.41
C TYR A 133 -17.71 43.39 4.24
N PRO A 134 -17.76 43.32 5.58
CA PRO A 134 -16.60 43.58 6.46
C PRO A 134 -15.51 42.49 6.45
N TYR A 135 -15.71 41.41 5.68
CA TYR A 135 -14.78 40.30 5.49
C TYR A 135 -14.83 39.86 4.03
N GLY A 136 -13.69 39.86 3.33
CA GLY A 136 -13.66 39.48 1.93
C GLY A 136 -12.28 39.00 1.51
N GLY A 137 -12.26 37.92 0.74
CA GLY A 137 -11.03 37.38 0.18
C GLY A 137 -11.23 36.79 -1.20
N GLN A 138 -10.12 36.61 -1.88
CA GLN A 138 -10.06 36.34 -3.31
C GLN A 138 -9.38 35.00 -3.56
N ALA A 139 -9.82 34.33 -4.63
CA ALA A 139 -9.11 33.15 -5.09
C ALA A 139 -7.80 33.64 -5.71
N THR A 140 -6.69 33.34 -5.05
CA THR A 140 -5.35 33.78 -5.45
C THR A 140 -4.58 32.60 -6.04
N THR A 141 -4.01 32.83 -7.21
CA THR A 141 -3.14 31.88 -7.91
C THR A 141 -1.78 32.52 -8.14
N LEU A 142 -0.73 31.81 -7.77
CA LEU A 142 0.67 32.22 -7.85
C LEU A 142 1.40 31.31 -8.84
N LYS A 143 2.31 31.87 -9.64
CA LYS A 143 3.24 31.12 -10.49
C LYS A 143 4.67 31.43 -10.10
N TYR A 144 5.48 30.40 -9.90
CA TYR A 144 6.91 30.50 -9.59
C TYR A 144 7.75 29.78 -10.66
N ASP A 145 8.93 30.32 -10.94
CA ASP A 145 9.94 29.64 -11.73
C ASP A 145 10.71 28.57 -10.93
N THR A 146 11.65 27.89 -11.59
CA THR A 146 12.49 26.84 -11.00
C THR A 146 13.39 27.34 -9.85
N ALA A 147 13.75 28.63 -9.87
CA ALA A 147 14.54 29.30 -8.84
C ALA A 147 13.67 29.90 -7.71
N GLY A 148 12.35 29.70 -7.76
CA GLY A 148 11.40 30.24 -6.81
C GLY A 148 11.15 31.74 -6.97
N GLN A 149 11.45 32.35 -8.11
CA GLN A 149 11.02 33.73 -8.38
C GLN A 149 9.53 33.74 -8.71
N LEU A 150 8.80 34.66 -8.07
CA LEU A 150 7.38 34.88 -8.36
C LEU A 150 7.27 35.53 -9.75
N LEU A 151 6.67 34.81 -10.70
CA LEU A 151 6.47 35.27 -12.08
C LEU A 151 5.20 36.10 -12.21
N TRP A 152 4.10 35.67 -11.57
CA TRP A 152 2.87 36.44 -11.51
C TRP A 152 1.98 36.02 -10.35
N VAL A 153 1.06 36.93 -10.02
CA VAL A 153 -0.09 36.73 -9.12
C VAL A 153 -1.36 36.98 -9.90
N LYS A 154 -2.37 36.11 -9.76
CA LYS A 154 -3.71 36.32 -10.30
C LYS A 154 -4.72 36.19 -9.18
N ASN A 155 -5.48 37.25 -9.00
CA ASN A 155 -6.55 37.29 -8.02
C ASN A 155 -7.88 37.31 -8.76
N TYR A 156 -8.78 36.41 -8.37
CA TYR A 156 -10.16 36.43 -8.80
C TYR A 156 -11.05 36.81 -7.62
N ALA A 157 -11.88 37.84 -7.83
CA ALA A 157 -12.88 38.31 -6.90
C ALA A 157 -14.25 38.21 -7.56
N GLY A 158 -15.06 37.27 -7.11
CA GLY A 158 -16.44 37.12 -7.50
C GLY A 158 -17.33 38.21 -6.86
N PRO A 159 -18.62 38.21 -7.20
CA PRO A 159 -19.55 39.24 -6.76
C PRO A 159 -19.73 39.32 -5.23
N GLY A 160 -19.72 38.17 -4.53
CA GLY A 160 -19.78 38.09 -3.07
C GLY A 160 -18.44 38.26 -2.35
N ARG A 161 -17.34 38.44 -3.10
CA ARG A 161 -15.98 38.74 -2.59
C ARG A 161 -15.50 37.77 -1.51
N TRP A 162 -15.87 36.51 -1.64
CA TRP A 162 -15.37 35.42 -0.82
C TRP A 162 -15.15 34.25 -1.75
N ASP A 163 -13.92 34.17 -2.25
CA ASP A 163 -13.53 33.24 -3.30
C ASP A 163 -12.29 32.49 -2.86
N VAL A 164 -12.25 31.18 -3.09
CA VAL A 164 -11.11 30.34 -2.72
C VAL A 164 -10.86 29.33 -3.81
N GLY A 165 -9.62 29.23 -4.28
CA GLY A 165 -9.18 28.12 -5.13
C GLY A 165 -8.76 26.94 -4.27
N THR A 166 -9.35 25.76 -4.49
CA THR A 166 -9.08 24.55 -3.70
C THR A 166 -8.42 23.43 -4.51
N GLN A 167 -8.65 23.40 -5.83
CA GLN A 167 -8.12 22.39 -6.74
C GLN A 167 -7.48 23.06 -7.94
N ILE A 168 -6.44 22.45 -8.50
CA ILE A 168 -5.68 23.01 -9.61
C ILE A 168 -5.14 21.90 -10.52
N ALA A 169 -5.20 22.10 -11.83
CA ALA A 169 -4.71 21.15 -12.83
C ALA A 169 -4.18 21.89 -14.08
N LEU A 170 -3.31 21.21 -14.83
CA LEU A 170 -2.81 21.67 -16.12
C LEU A 170 -3.38 20.80 -17.24
N ASP A 171 -3.71 21.40 -18.38
CA ASP A 171 -3.87 20.64 -19.63
C ASP A 171 -2.51 20.44 -20.34
N GLU A 172 -2.51 19.64 -21.42
CA GLU A 172 -1.32 19.35 -22.22
C GLU A 172 -0.69 20.60 -22.88
N ALA A 173 -1.46 21.68 -23.04
CA ALA A 173 -0.95 22.95 -23.57
C ALA A 173 -0.38 23.87 -22.46
N GLY A 174 -0.39 23.41 -21.20
CA GLY A 174 0.05 24.18 -20.04
C GLY A 174 -0.96 25.23 -19.57
N ASN A 175 -2.20 25.21 -20.06
CA ASN A 175 -3.24 26.07 -19.48
C ASN A 175 -3.61 25.56 -18.10
N LEU A 176 -3.81 26.51 -17.19
CA LEU A 176 -4.09 26.27 -15.80
C LEU A 176 -5.59 26.33 -15.54
N TYR A 177 -6.12 25.32 -14.87
CA TYR A 177 -7.51 25.28 -14.39
C TYR A 177 -7.51 25.33 -12.88
N VAL A 178 -8.30 26.24 -12.31
CA VAL A 178 -8.47 26.38 -10.86
C VAL A 178 -9.94 26.18 -10.55
N ALA A 179 -10.26 25.17 -9.74
CA ALA A 179 -11.60 24.96 -9.20
C ALA A 179 -11.66 25.33 -7.73
N GLY A 180 -12.83 25.80 -7.28
CA GLY A 180 -12.97 26.38 -5.95
C GLY A 180 -14.37 26.84 -5.63
N GLU A 181 -14.51 27.64 -4.59
CA GLU A 181 -15.79 28.24 -4.17
C GLU A 181 -15.79 29.72 -4.52
N SER A 182 -16.95 30.23 -4.97
CA SER A 182 -17.18 31.67 -5.19
C SER A 182 -18.51 32.07 -4.60
N ARG A 183 -18.49 33.03 -3.68
CA ARG A 183 -19.71 33.50 -3.02
C ARG A 183 -20.55 34.39 -3.96
N THR A 184 -21.87 34.21 -3.90
CA THR A 184 -22.84 35.04 -4.62
C THR A 184 -23.01 36.43 -3.99
N ASP A 185 -23.52 37.41 -4.75
CA ASP A 185 -23.63 38.83 -4.37
C ASP A 185 -24.76 39.19 -3.42
N SER A 186 -25.61 38.24 -3.02
CA SER A 186 -26.72 38.54 -2.12
C SER A 186 -26.27 38.41 -0.66
N LEU A 187 -26.32 39.54 0.08
CA LEU A 187 -26.13 39.60 1.53
C LEU A 187 -27.08 38.65 2.30
N GLU A 188 -28.19 38.28 1.66
CA GLU A 188 -29.22 37.41 2.23
C GLU A 188 -28.91 35.91 2.06
N GLU A 189 -28.14 35.50 1.03
CA GLU A 189 -28.05 34.08 0.68
C GLU A 189 -26.71 33.43 1.01
N LEU A 190 -25.67 34.13 1.51
CA LEU A 190 -24.38 33.58 2.01
C LEU A 190 -23.87 32.30 1.28
N SER A 191 -24.18 32.15 -0.01
CA SER A 191 -24.08 30.87 -0.73
C SER A 191 -22.82 30.86 -1.56
N SER A 192 -22.15 29.71 -1.58
CA SER A 192 -21.02 29.46 -2.46
C SER A 192 -21.47 28.67 -3.68
N ASP A 193 -21.07 29.13 -4.86
CA ASP A 193 -21.16 28.39 -6.12
C ASP A 193 -19.82 27.69 -6.40
N TYR A 194 -19.83 26.64 -7.23
CA TYR A 194 -18.59 26.14 -7.83
C TYR A 194 -17.97 27.23 -8.69
N LEU A 195 -16.69 27.47 -8.51
CA LEU A 195 -15.85 28.31 -9.35
C LEU A 195 -14.96 27.42 -10.22
N LEU A 196 -14.81 27.78 -11.50
CA LEU A 196 -13.80 27.25 -12.39
C LEU A 196 -13.17 28.38 -13.20
N LEU A 197 -11.86 28.55 -13.06
CA LEU A 197 -11.07 29.54 -13.79
C LEU A 197 -10.16 28.82 -14.78
N LYS A 198 -9.93 29.41 -15.95
CA LYS A 198 -8.88 29.00 -16.88
C LYS A 198 -7.92 30.15 -17.15
N TYR A 199 -6.63 29.89 -17.00
CA TYR A 199 -5.55 30.82 -17.35
C TYR A 199 -4.65 30.20 -18.43
N ALA A 200 -4.18 31.02 -19.36
CA ALA A 200 -3.07 30.67 -20.24
C ALA A 200 -1.75 30.58 -19.44
N PRO A 201 -0.68 29.94 -19.97
CA PRO A 201 0.60 29.82 -19.28
C PRO A 201 1.23 31.16 -18.83
N ASP A 202 0.95 32.24 -19.55
CA ASP A 202 1.39 33.61 -19.22
C ASP A 202 0.56 34.29 -18.12
N GLY A 203 -0.48 33.61 -17.61
CA GLY A 203 -1.41 34.12 -16.61
C GLY A 203 -2.55 34.96 -17.20
N THR A 204 -2.73 35.01 -18.51
CA THR A 204 -3.91 35.64 -19.13
C THR A 204 -5.16 34.84 -18.77
N ALA A 205 -6.16 35.49 -18.18
CA ALA A 205 -7.45 34.84 -17.91
C ALA A 205 -8.17 34.56 -19.23
N LEU A 206 -8.43 33.29 -19.51
CA LEU A 206 -9.12 32.85 -20.72
C LEU A 206 -10.63 32.86 -20.51
N TRP A 207 -11.10 32.30 -19.39
CA TRP A 207 -12.50 32.34 -19.00
C TRP A 207 -12.71 32.03 -17.51
N VAL A 208 -13.89 32.37 -17.01
CA VAL A 208 -14.40 32.01 -15.69
C VAL A 208 -15.80 31.42 -15.82
N GLN A 209 -16.05 30.34 -15.09
CA GLN A 209 -17.37 29.75 -14.92
C GLN A 209 -17.73 29.68 -13.45
N ARG A 210 -19.01 29.94 -13.18
CA ARG A 210 -19.64 29.71 -11.88
C ARG A 210 -20.83 28.80 -12.07
N TYR A 211 -20.97 27.81 -11.20
CA TYR A 211 -22.08 26.88 -11.23
C TYR A 211 -22.66 26.76 -9.83
N GLY A 212 -23.85 27.30 -9.67
CA GLY A 212 -24.70 27.10 -8.52
C GLY A 212 -26.15 27.01 -8.95
N ARG A 213 -27.02 26.67 -8.01
CA ARG A 213 -28.47 26.66 -8.26
C ARG A 213 -29.00 28.09 -8.23
N VAL A 214 -29.59 28.54 -9.34
CA VAL A 214 -30.47 29.71 -9.34
C VAL A 214 -31.86 29.23 -8.96
N GLY A 215 -32.28 29.47 -7.71
CA GLY A 215 -33.59 29.07 -7.21
C GLY A 215 -34.16 30.13 -6.28
N SER A 216 -35.49 30.29 -6.26
CA SER A 216 -36.22 31.24 -5.41
C SER A 216 -36.28 30.85 -3.93
N ASP A 217 -35.44 29.92 -3.48
CA ASP A 217 -35.39 29.48 -2.08
C ASP A 217 -34.36 30.37 -1.36
N PRO A 218 -34.77 31.14 -0.35
CA PRO A 218 -33.90 32.11 0.32
C PRO A 218 -32.83 31.46 1.23
N ARG A 219 -32.73 30.12 1.27
CA ARG A 219 -31.75 29.45 2.12
C ARG A 219 -30.38 29.37 1.46
N PRO A 220 -29.29 29.68 2.21
CA PRO A 220 -27.92 29.58 1.71
C PRO A 220 -27.58 28.14 1.30
N ILE A 221 -27.30 27.89 0.02
CA ILE A 221 -26.78 26.60 -0.46
C ILE A 221 -25.28 26.76 -0.68
N ASN A 222 -24.48 25.91 -0.02
CA ASN A 222 -23.05 25.87 -0.26
C ASN A 222 -22.74 24.71 -1.20
N ASP A 223 -22.25 25.04 -2.38
CA ASP A 223 -21.67 24.12 -3.34
C ASP A 223 -20.15 24.15 -3.17
N ARG A 224 -19.56 23.03 -2.72
CA ARG A 224 -18.12 22.91 -2.43
C ARG A 224 -17.46 21.87 -3.33
N PRO A 225 -16.54 22.25 -4.23
CA PRO A 225 -15.79 21.28 -5.00
C PRO A 225 -14.72 20.60 -4.15
N SER A 226 -14.62 19.29 -4.31
CA SER A 226 -13.66 18.42 -3.62
C SER A 226 -12.65 17.76 -4.56
N GLY A 227 -12.83 17.89 -5.89
CA GLY A 227 -11.87 17.39 -6.87
C GLY A 227 -12.10 17.88 -8.29
N LEU A 228 -11.03 17.87 -9.08
CA LEU A 228 -10.94 18.35 -10.45
C LEU A 228 -10.12 17.35 -11.28
N VAL A 229 -10.62 16.94 -12.45
CA VAL A 229 -9.83 16.21 -13.45
C VAL A 229 -10.10 16.75 -14.85
N ILE A 230 -9.08 16.69 -15.69
CA ILE A 230 -9.16 16.99 -17.12
C ILE A 230 -9.02 15.65 -17.85
N ASP A 231 -10.00 15.32 -18.68
CA ASP A 231 -9.93 14.10 -19.47
C ASP A 231 -9.06 14.28 -20.72
N PRO A 232 -8.66 13.19 -21.42
CA PRO A 232 -7.84 13.28 -22.63
C PRO A 232 -8.50 14.01 -23.80
N ALA A 233 -9.80 14.32 -23.74
CA ALA A 233 -10.49 15.15 -24.72
C ALA A 233 -10.46 16.65 -24.35
N GLY A 234 -9.78 17.02 -23.27
CA GLY A 234 -9.68 18.40 -22.78
C GLY A 234 -10.92 18.87 -22.01
N ARG A 235 -11.83 17.97 -21.62
CA ARG A 235 -13.01 18.34 -20.84
C ARG A 235 -12.70 18.34 -19.37
N ILE A 236 -13.35 19.26 -18.67
CA ILE A 236 -13.07 19.54 -17.28
C ILE A 236 -14.22 19.03 -16.43
N HIS A 237 -13.91 18.16 -15.48
CA HIS A 237 -14.87 17.58 -14.56
C HIS A 237 -14.58 18.04 -13.14
N VAL A 238 -15.53 18.75 -12.54
CA VAL A 238 -15.46 19.22 -11.16
C VAL A 238 -16.49 18.49 -10.34
N THR A 239 -16.08 17.82 -9.25
CA THR A 239 -17.00 17.14 -8.34
C THR A 239 -16.96 17.73 -6.95
N GLY A 240 -18.02 17.52 -6.17
CA GLY A 240 -18.05 17.85 -4.75
C GLY A 240 -19.45 17.73 -4.16
N ASP A 241 -19.67 18.44 -3.05
CA ASP A 241 -20.98 18.50 -2.38
C ASP A 241 -21.80 19.72 -2.82
N SER A 242 -23.12 19.52 -2.79
CA SER A 242 -24.18 20.49 -3.07
C SER A 242 -25.40 20.14 -2.21
N HIS A 243 -26.47 20.95 -2.24
CA HIS A 243 -27.72 20.66 -1.55
C HIS A 243 -28.93 20.70 -2.50
N ASP A 244 -29.92 19.83 -2.24
CA ASP A 244 -31.24 19.90 -2.89
C ASP A 244 -32.19 20.89 -2.18
N TRP A 245 -33.40 21.04 -2.71
CA TRP A 245 -34.45 21.91 -2.15
C TRP A 245 -34.92 21.50 -0.74
N ASP A 246 -34.61 20.30 -0.27
CA ASP A 246 -34.88 19.88 1.11
C ASP A 246 -33.67 20.12 2.02
N TYR A 247 -32.63 20.81 1.54
CA TYR A 247 -31.34 20.98 2.21
C TYR A 247 -30.64 19.64 2.50
N LYS A 248 -30.89 18.63 1.68
CA LYS A 248 -30.18 17.34 1.75
C LYS A 248 -28.97 17.38 0.84
N ARG A 249 -27.88 16.77 1.29
CA ARG A 249 -26.66 16.67 0.51
C ARG A 249 -26.88 15.95 -0.82
N VAL A 250 -26.25 16.47 -1.86
CA VAL A 250 -26.22 15.94 -3.22
C VAL A 250 -24.75 15.90 -3.65
N ALA A 251 -24.27 14.76 -4.14
CA ALA A 251 -23.01 14.72 -4.85
C ALA A 251 -23.24 15.32 -6.24
N LEU A 252 -22.52 16.39 -6.57
CA LEU A 252 -22.63 17.12 -7.83
C LEU A 252 -21.34 16.95 -8.62
N THR A 253 -21.47 16.67 -9.91
CA THR A 253 -20.37 16.74 -10.87
C THR A 253 -20.79 17.62 -12.03
N VAL A 254 -20.00 18.65 -12.35
CA VAL A 254 -20.21 19.56 -13.47
C VAL A 254 -19.12 19.32 -14.51
N THR A 255 -19.50 19.29 -15.78
CA THR A 255 -18.56 19.09 -16.90
C THR A 255 -18.61 20.28 -17.85
N TYR A 256 -17.42 20.75 -18.24
CA TYR A 256 -17.21 21.79 -19.23
C TYR A 256 -16.34 21.27 -20.38
N ASP A 257 -16.46 21.88 -21.56
CA ASP A 257 -15.46 21.72 -22.63
C ASP A 257 -14.25 22.62 -22.40
N ALA A 258 -13.24 22.51 -23.26
CA ALA A 258 -11.98 23.27 -23.15
C ALA A 258 -12.19 24.80 -23.29
N GLU A 259 -13.25 25.20 -23.98
CA GLU A 259 -13.68 26.59 -24.17
C GLU A 259 -14.49 27.12 -22.98
N GLY A 260 -14.80 26.28 -21.99
CA GLY A 260 -15.54 26.63 -20.79
C GLY A 260 -17.05 26.62 -20.97
N ASN A 261 -17.58 26.07 -22.07
CA ASN A 261 -19.01 25.90 -22.22
C ASN A 261 -19.50 24.76 -21.34
N PHE A 262 -20.65 24.98 -20.68
CA PHE A 262 -21.31 23.93 -19.92
C PHE A 262 -21.72 22.77 -20.83
N VAL A 263 -21.27 21.57 -20.51
CA VAL A 263 -21.64 20.34 -21.21
C VAL A 263 -22.79 19.64 -20.50
N ARG A 264 -22.66 19.45 -19.18
CA ARG A 264 -23.66 18.74 -18.34
C ARG A 264 -23.39 18.91 -16.85
N SER A 265 -24.39 18.56 -16.06
CA SER A 265 -24.23 18.26 -14.64
C SER A 265 -24.86 16.90 -14.29
N ARG A 266 -24.32 16.25 -13.27
CA ARG A 266 -24.82 15.00 -12.70
C ARG A 266 -25.01 15.17 -11.20
N GLN A 267 -26.13 14.70 -10.69
CA GLN A 267 -26.51 14.84 -9.29
C GLN A 267 -26.93 13.50 -8.71
N TYR A 268 -26.46 13.20 -7.51
CA TYR A 268 -26.84 12.01 -6.75
C TYR A 268 -27.44 12.43 -5.42
N PRO A 269 -28.77 12.58 -5.34
CA PRO A 269 -29.45 12.98 -4.11
C PRO A 269 -29.15 12.03 -2.95
N GLY A 270 -28.84 12.60 -1.79
CA GLY A 270 -28.48 11.89 -0.58
C GLY A 270 -27.09 11.26 -0.60
N LEU A 271 -26.24 11.54 -1.59
CA LEU A 271 -24.81 11.21 -1.57
C LEU A 271 -23.99 12.48 -1.28
N VAL A 272 -22.76 12.29 -0.80
CA VAL A 272 -21.77 13.34 -0.57
C VAL A 272 -20.62 13.14 -1.55
N GLY A 273 -20.27 14.20 -2.31
CA GLY A 273 -19.12 14.18 -3.20
C GLY A 273 -17.81 14.12 -2.40
N HIS A 274 -16.81 13.42 -2.92
CA HIS A 274 -15.52 13.29 -2.23
C HIS A 274 -14.35 13.26 -3.21
N GLY A 275 -14.18 12.18 -3.96
CA GLY A 275 -13.04 12.01 -4.87
C GLY A 275 -13.46 11.79 -6.32
N ILE A 276 -12.59 12.19 -7.25
CA ILE A 276 -12.74 11.98 -8.69
C ILE A 276 -11.41 11.53 -9.29
N GLY A 277 -11.47 10.65 -10.29
CA GLY A 277 -10.35 10.23 -11.12
C GLY A 277 -10.79 10.10 -12.58
N ALA A 278 -9.85 10.15 -13.52
CA ALA A 278 -10.10 9.90 -14.94
C ALA A 278 -9.07 8.92 -15.49
N ASP A 279 -9.49 8.07 -16.43
CA ASP A 279 -8.57 7.18 -17.15
C ASP A 279 -8.15 7.73 -18.51
N ALA A 280 -7.14 7.10 -19.11
CA ALA A 280 -6.63 7.45 -20.44
C ALA A 280 -7.65 7.24 -21.57
N ALA A 281 -8.77 6.54 -21.32
CA ALA A 281 -9.87 6.42 -22.28
C ALA A 281 -10.88 7.58 -22.15
N GLY A 282 -10.72 8.45 -21.15
CA GLY A 282 -11.61 9.57 -20.85
C GLY A 282 -12.84 9.19 -20.03
N ALA A 283 -12.86 8.01 -19.42
CA ALA A 283 -13.88 7.68 -18.44
C ALA A 283 -13.57 8.36 -17.11
N VAL A 284 -14.62 8.75 -16.40
CA VAL A 284 -14.54 9.46 -15.12
C VAL A 284 -15.10 8.58 -14.01
N TYR A 285 -14.40 8.54 -12.89
CA TYR A 285 -14.75 7.73 -11.73
C TYR A 285 -14.95 8.64 -10.51
N LEU A 286 -16.05 8.43 -9.79
CA LEU A 286 -16.32 9.13 -8.54
C LEU A 286 -16.25 8.17 -7.37
N ALA A 287 -15.66 8.61 -6.26
CA ALA A 287 -15.88 8.03 -4.94
C ALA A 287 -16.77 8.98 -4.14
N VAL A 288 -17.99 8.53 -3.84
CA VAL A 288 -19.00 9.30 -3.11
C VAL A 288 -19.56 8.43 -1.99
N TYR A 289 -20.26 9.02 -1.02
CA TYR A 289 -20.78 8.22 0.09
C TYR A 289 -22.12 8.68 0.63
N ARG A 290 -22.80 7.77 1.35
CA ARG A 290 -23.97 8.05 2.18
C ARG A 290 -23.85 7.28 3.48
N ALA A 291 -23.90 8.00 4.59
CA ALA A 291 -23.78 7.42 5.93
C ALA A 291 -22.56 6.49 6.02
N ASP A 292 -22.79 5.18 6.04
CA ASP A 292 -21.79 4.12 6.20
C ASP A 292 -21.44 3.39 4.89
N THR A 293 -21.92 3.88 3.76
CA THR A 293 -21.81 3.22 2.45
C THR A 293 -21.03 4.09 1.48
N VAL A 294 -19.96 3.53 0.89
CA VAL A 294 -19.19 4.14 -0.18
C VAL A 294 -19.68 3.62 -1.52
N TYR A 295 -19.79 4.52 -2.49
CA TYR A 295 -20.14 4.24 -3.88
C TYR A 295 -18.98 4.63 -4.78
N THR A 296 -18.68 3.76 -5.74
CA THR A 296 -17.81 4.04 -6.87
C THR A 296 -18.68 4.10 -8.12
N ILE A 297 -18.67 5.22 -8.83
CA ILE A 297 -19.52 5.46 -9.99
C ILE A 297 -18.62 5.74 -11.19
N LYS A 298 -18.85 5.06 -12.31
CA LYS A 298 -18.15 5.31 -13.57
C LYS A 298 -19.05 5.96 -14.61
N TYR A 299 -18.52 6.97 -15.29
CA TYR A 299 -19.06 7.49 -16.55
C TYR A 299 -18.14 7.19 -17.71
N GLY A 300 -18.75 6.87 -18.85
CA GLY A 300 -18.04 6.85 -20.13
C GLY A 300 -17.61 8.27 -20.54
N PRO A 301 -16.77 8.39 -21.58
CA PRO A 301 -16.38 9.69 -22.12
C PRO A 301 -17.58 10.45 -22.64
N ASP A 302 -18.55 9.82 -23.28
CA ASP A 302 -19.82 10.45 -23.65
C ASP A 302 -20.66 10.91 -22.44
N GLY A 303 -20.18 10.63 -21.23
CA GLY A 303 -20.73 10.94 -19.93
C GLY A 303 -21.81 9.99 -19.49
N THR A 304 -22.16 8.95 -20.25
CA THR A 304 -23.16 7.96 -19.84
C THR A 304 -22.71 7.25 -18.58
N GLU A 305 -23.61 7.04 -17.61
CA GLU A 305 -23.29 6.21 -16.45
C GLU A 305 -23.15 4.76 -16.91
N GLN A 306 -21.97 4.18 -16.69
CA GLN A 306 -21.67 2.81 -17.12
C GLN A 306 -21.94 1.81 -16.00
N TRP A 307 -21.53 2.14 -14.78
CA TRP A 307 -21.79 1.29 -13.63
C TRP A 307 -21.69 2.04 -12.30
N VAL A 308 -22.36 1.47 -11.31
CA VAL A 308 -22.25 1.81 -9.89
C VAL A 308 -21.82 0.56 -9.12
N ARG A 309 -20.85 0.71 -8.23
CA ARG A 309 -20.45 -0.28 -7.23
C ARG A 309 -20.55 0.35 -5.86
N PHE A 310 -20.83 -0.45 -4.84
CA PHE A 310 -20.90 0.04 -3.48
C PHE A 310 -20.46 -1.02 -2.48
N PHE A 311 -20.01 -0.56 -1.32
CA PHE A 311 -19.74 -1.39 -0.17
C PHE A 311 -20.10 -0.66 1.11
N ARG A 312 -20.60 -1.41 2.10
CA ARG A 312 -20.83 -0.88 3.44
C ARG A 312 -19.54 -0.96 4.23
N SER A 313 -19.02 0.18 4.62
CA SER A 313 -17.81 0.28 5.44
C SER A 313 -18.11 0.46 6.92
N GLY A 314 -19.31 0.91 7.30
CA GLY A 314 -19.57 1.34 8.69
C GLY A 314 -19.03 2.75 8.98
N TYR A 315 -18.19 3.28 8.09
CA TYR A 315 -17.57 4.61 8.20
C TYR A 315 -17.14 5.08 6.81
N ALA A 316 -17.68 6.19 6.30
CA ALA A 316 -17.42 6.60 4.94
C ALA A 316 -16.50 7.82 4.84
N ASN A 317 -15.26 7.58 4.40
CA ASN A 317 -14.29 8.60 3.99
C ASN A 317 -13.39 7.98 2.91
N PRO A 318 -13.87 7.90 1.66
CA PRO A 318 -13.19 7.14 0.62
C PRO A 318 -12.12 7.96 -0.10
N ALA A 319 -10.98 7.34 -0.41
CA ALA A 319 -10.01 7.88 -1.34
C ALA A 319 -10.07 7.09 -2.66
N ILE A 320 -9.82 7.78 -3.78
CA ILE A 320 -9.82 7.17 -5.11
C ILE A 320 -8.58 7.62 -5.90
N THR A 321 -8.03 6.70 -6.67
CA THR A 321 -7.04 7.01 -7.70
C THR A 321 -7.17 6.03 -8.86
N THR A 322 -6.59 6.36 -10.01
CA THR A 322 -6.58 5.56 -11.23
C THR A 322 -5.13 5.35 -11.66
N ASP A 323 -4.79 4.15 -12.10
CA ASP A 323 -3.49 3.90 -12.72
C ASP A 323 -3.49 4.24 -14.23
N GLN A 324 -2.32 4.13 -14.84
CA GLN A 324 -2.14 4.40 -16.27
C GLN A 324 -2.89 3.41 -17.17
N GLN A 325 -3.28 2.25 -16.65
CA GLN A 325 -4.05 1.23 -17.37
C GLN A 325 -5.56 1.50 -17.28
N GLY A 326 -5.99 2.49 -16.49
CA GLY A 326 -7.40 2.83 -16.28
C GLY A 326 -8.09 1.93 -15.26
N GLU A 327 -7.33 1.23 -14.42
CA GLU A 327 -7.85 0.48 -13.30
C GLU A 327 -8.01 1.42 -12.10
N VAL A 328 -9.05 1.17 -11.30
CA VAL A 328 -9.50 2.12 -10.26
C VAL A 328 -9.22 1.54 -8.90
N TYR A 329 -8.59 2.32 -8.04
CA TYR A 329 -8.30 1.96 -6.65
C TYR A 329 -9.14 2.81 -5.72
N VAL A 330 -9.90 2.16 -4.84
CA VAL A 330 -10.73 2.84 -3.84
C VAL A 330 -10.37 2.32 -2.46
N ALA A 331 -9.87 3.21 -1.61
CA ALA A 331 -9.50 2.91 -0.24
C ALA A 331 -10.51 3.53 0.73
N CYS A 332 -10.86 2.81 1.79
CA CYS A 332 -11.74 3.33 2.83
C CYS A 332 -11.45 2.65 4.18
N ALA A 333 -11.72 3.37 5.27
CA ALA A 333 -11.72 2.82 6.62
C ALA A 333 -13.04 2.08 6.92
N PHE A 334 -12.99 0.99 7.69
CA PHE A 334 -14.11 0.11 8.03
C PHE A 334 -14.32 0.06 9.54
N GLN A 335 -15.56 0.29 10.00
CA GLN A 335 -15.96 0.26 11.41
C GLN A 335 -16.16 -1.17 11.92
N SER A 336 -15.68 -1.45 13.14
CA SER A 336 -16.04 -2.68 13.84
C SER A 336 -17.48 -2.63 14.35
N ALA A 337 -18.11 -3.79 14.55
CA ALA A 337 -19.49 -3.88 15.03
C ALA A 337 -19.72 -3.32 16.46
N SER A 338 -18.68 -2.92 17.19
CA SER A 338 -18.74 -2.59 18.62
C SER A 338 -18.19 -1.20 19.02
N GLY A 339 -17.84 -0.32 18.08
CA GLY A 339 -17.20 0.96 18.41
C GLY A 339 -17.47 2.10 17.44
N SER A 340 -17.18 3.35 17.87
CA SER A 340 -17.35 4.58 17.08
C SER A 340 -16.22 4.84 16.07
N ALA A 341 -15.04 4.21 16.23
CA ALA A 341 -13.89 4.39 15.35
C ALA A 341 -13.69 3.20 14.36
N PRO A 342 -13.19 3.46 13.13
CA PRO A 342 -12.78 2.40 12.21
C PRO A 342 -11.76 1.44 12.82
N SER A 343 -11.85 0.14 12.56
CA SER A 343 -10.91 -0.87 13.06
C SER A 343 -10.04 -1.49 11.97
N SER A 344 -10.33 -1.22 10.69
CA SER A 344 -9.60 -1.79 9.55
C SER A 344 -9.65 -0.87 8.35
N LEU A 345 -8.74 -1.04 7.40
CA LEU A 345 -8.79 -0.46 6.06
C LEU A 345 -9.20 -1.54 5.06
N ARG A 346 -9.74 -1.09 3.93
CA ARG A 346 -9.82 -1.94 2.74
C ARG A 346 -9.49 -1.14 1.51
N LEU A 347 -8.65 -1.73 0.68
CA LEU A 347 -8.37 -1.29 -0.68
C LEU A 347 -9.12 -2.18 -1.66
N PHE A 348 -9.87 -1.60 -2.58
CA PHE A 348 -10.51 -2.29 -3.69
C PHE A 348 -9.83 -1.88 -4.99
N LYS A 349 -9.60 -2.85 -5.88
CA LYS A 349 -9.24 -2.59 -7.26
C LYS A 349 -10.34 -3.05 -8.19
N TYR A 350 -10.77 -2.17 -9.09
CA TYR A 350 -11.76 -2.46 -10.12
C TYR A 350 -11.11 -2.41 -11.51
N ASN A 351 -11.51 -3.32 -12.39
CA ASN A 351 -11.24 -3.15 -13.82
C ASN A 351 -12.15 -2.06 -14.41
N ALA A 352 -11.92 -1.70 -15.67
CA ALA A 352 -12.74 -0.71 -16.37
C ALA A 352 -14.24 -1.08 -16.47
N ALA A 353 -14.59 -2.38 -16.45
CA ALA A 353 -15.98 -2.86 -16.45
C ALA A 353 -16.66 -2.80 -15.07
N GLY A 354 -15.91 -2.44 -14.02
CA GLY A 354 -16.39 -2.36 -12.64
C GLY A 354 -16.38 -3.70 -11.90
N ASP A 355 -15.74 -4.73 -12.44
CA ASP A 355 -15.52 -5.98 -11.71
C ASP A 355 -14.41 -5.77 -10.68
N VAL A 356 -14.63 -6.28 -9.46
CA VAL A 356 -13.60 -6.29 -8.43
C VAL A 356 -12.53 -7.30 -8.84
N LEU A 357 -11.34 -6.81 -9.19
CA LEU A 357 -10.18 -7.66 -9.47
C LEU A 357 -9.66 -8.28 -8.18
N TRP A 358 -9.57 -7.47 -7.13
CA TRP A 358 -9.25 -7.92 -5.77
C TRP A 358 -9.67 -6.88 -4.74
N SER A 359 -9.76 -7.32 -3.49
CA SER A 359 -9.90 -6.44 -2.34
C SER A 359 -8.98 -6.89 -1.22
N GLN A 360 -8.20 -5.98 -0.66
CA GLN A 360 -7.26 -6.28 0.41
C GLN A 360 -7.70 -5.63 1.72
N PRO A 361 -8.07 -6.42 2.75
CA PRO A 361 -8.29 -5.90 4.09
C PRO A 361 -6.94 -5.68 4.79
N TYR A 362 -6.88 -4.65 5.62
CA TYR A 362 -5.78 -4.46 6.55
C TYR A 362 -6.33 -4.12 7.93
N THR A 363 -5.94 -4.91 8.93
CA THR A 363 -6.22 -4.62 10.32
C THR A 363 -4.89 -4.30 11.01
N PRO A 364 -4.73 -3.10 11.57
CA PRO A 364 -3.50 -2.73 12.26
C PRO A 364 -3.26 -3.62 13.49
N PRO A 365 -1.99 -3.89 13.87
CA PRO A 365 -1.66 -4.73 15.02
C PRO A 365 -2.14 -4.16 16.38
N GLN A 366 -2.23 -2.83 16.50
CA GLN A 366 -2.72 -2.11 17.68
C GLN A 366 -3.54 -0.89 17.24
N GLY A 367 -4.65 -0.60 17.94
CA GLY A 367 -5.45 0.61 17.72
C GLY A 367 -6.60 0.50 16.68
N SER A 368 -7.40 1.56 16.62
CA SER A 368 -8.48 1.82 15.66
C SER A 368 -8.01 2.87 14.66
N ILE A 369 -8.21 2.67 13.36
CA ILE A 369 -7.89 3.66 12.31
C ILE A 369 -8.88 4.83 12.37
N VAL A 370 -8.47 6.06 12.09
CA VAL A 370 -9.35 7.22 11.93
C VAL A 370 -9.09 7.93 10.57
N PRO A 371 -9.80 9.03 10.23
CA PRO A 371 -10.66 9.10 9.05
C PRO A 371 -9.94 9.19 7.71
N LYS A 372 -8.74 9.76 7.70
CA LYS A 372 -8.15 10.28 6.48
C LYS A 372 -7.37 9.17 5.81
N VAL A 373 -8.01 8.59 4.80
CA VAL A 373 -7.39 7.66 3.88
C VAL A 373 -6.95 8.43 2.65
N ILE A 374 -5.76 8.15 2.16
CA ILE A 374 -5.27 8.65 0.87
C ILE A 374 -4.73 7.43 0.12
N VAL A 375 -4.99 7.37 -1.19
CA VAL A 375 -4.47 6.33 -2.06
C VAL A 375 -3.79 6.96 -3.26
N THR A 376 -2.63 6.45 -3.63
CA THR A 376 -1.90 6.84 -4.84
C THR A 376 -1.30 5.59 -5.50
N THR A 377 -0.93 5.71 -6.77
CA THR A 377 -0.27 4.65 -7.54
C THR A 377 1.02 5.18 -8.17
N ASP A 378 2.00 4.31 -8.35
CA ASP A 378 3.15 4.61 -9.19
C ASP A 378 2.91 4.24 -10.67
N ALA A 379 3.89 4.50 -11.53
CA ALA A 379 3.83 4.18 -12.95
C ALA A 379 3.74 2.67 -13.25
N ALA A 380 4.09 1.80 -12.29
CA ALA A 380 3.94 0.36 -12.42
C ALA A 380 2.56 -0.15 -11.98
N GLY A 381 1.66 0.74 -11.51
CA GLY A 381 0.35 0.38 -10.99
C GLY A 381 0.40 -0.18 -9.57
N ARG A 382 1.51 -0.01 -8.85
CA ARG A 382 1.60 -0.41 -7.43
C ARG A 382 0.83 0.59 -6.60
N ALA A 383 -0.05 0.09 -5.74
CA ALA A 383 -0.92 0.94 -4.92
C ALA A 383 -0.27 1.22 -3.57
N TYR A 384 -0.39 2.47 -3.13
CA TYR A 384 0.06 2.94 -1.84
C TYR A 384 -1.11 3.54 -1.08
N VAL A 385 -1.34 3.06 0.12
CA VAL A 385 -2.41 3.56 1.00
C VAL A 385 -1.77 4.19 2.21
N VAL A 386 -2.21 5.41 2.52
CA VAL A 386 -1.88 6.09 3.76
C VAL A 386 -3.16 6.24 4.56
N ALA A 387 -3.11 5.89 5.84
CA ALA A 387 -4.16 6.22 6.78
C ALA A 387 -3.56 6.90 8.01
N GLY A 388 -4.14 8.04 8.38
CA GLY A 388 -3.74 8.81 9.56
C GLY A 388 -4.60 8.50 10.79
N GLN A 389 -4.00 8.68 11.96
CA GLN A 389 -4.56 8.56 13.31
C GLN A 389 -4.97 7.12 13.70
N MET A 390 -4.30 6.53 14.72
CA MET A 390 -4.86 5.38 15.45
C MET A 390 -5.21 5.71 16.91
N VAL A 391 -6.42 5.33 17.32
CA VAL A 391 -6.95 5.53 18.69
C VAL A 391 -6.89 4.20 19.45
N PRO A 392 -6.45 4.15 20.72
CA PRO A 392 -6.17 5.27 21.62
C PRO A 392 -4.81 5.96 21.40
N VAL A 393 -4.72 7.21 21.86
CA VAL A 393 -3.61 8.21 21.83
C VAL A 393 -2.26 7.73 22.40
N THR A 394 -1.96 6.44 22.40
CA THR A 394 -0.75 5.91 23.04
C THR A 394 0.09 4.98 22.19
N SER A 395 -0.19 4.72 20.90
CA SER A 395 0.80 3.94 20.15
C SER A 395 0.83 3.96 18.62
N THR A 396 -0.05 4.56 17.81
CA THR A 396 0.21 4.59 16.36
C THR A 396 -0.49 5.71 15.63
N ASP A 397 0.25 6.52 14.88
CA ASP A 397 -0.28 7.76 14.32
C ASP A 397 -0.40 7.71 12.80
N LEU A 398 0.32 6.78 12.16
CA LEU A 398 0.36 6.61 10.72
C LEU A 398 0.48 5.15 10.32
N ALA A 399 -0.33 4.71 9.35
CA ALA A 399 -0.16 3.46 8.63
C ALA A 399 0.12 3.72 7.15
N LEU A 400 1.20 3.12 6.64
CA LEU A 400 1.61 3.14 5.25
C LEU A 400 1.57 1.71 4.71
N LEU A 401 0.91 1.50 3.58
CA LEU A 401 0.73 0.18 2.98
C LEU A 401 1.11 0.20 1.51
N SER A 402 1.61 -0.93 1.01
CA SER A 402 1.85 -1.12 -0.41
C SER A 402 1.40 -2.47 -0.94
N TYR A 403 0.87 -2.46 -2.16
CA TYR A 403 0.35 -3.63 -2.87
C TYR A 403 0.87 -3.64 -4.30
N GLU A 404 1.19 -4.83 -4.81
CA GLU A 404 1.44 -5.04 -6.24
C GLU A 404 0.13 -4.86 -7.05
N PRO A 405 0.21 -4.63 -8.38
CA PRO A 405 -0.98 -4.44 -9.21
C PRO A 405 -1.94 -5.64 -9.19
N ASP A 406 -1.44 -6.85 -8.95
CA ASP A 406 -2.22 -8.09 -8.82
C ASP A 406 -2.87 -8.25 -7.43
N GLY A 407 -2.63 -7.31 -6.52
CA GLY A 407 -3.17 -7.28 -5.17
C GLY A 407 -2.27 -7.99 -4.15
N THR A 408 -1.11 -8.50 -4.55
CA THR A 408 -0.14 -9.09 -3.63
C THR A 408 0.32 -8.03 -2.63
N PHE A 409 0.17 -8.32 -1.34
CA PHE A 409 0.64 -7.44 -0.27
C PHE A 409 2.17 -7.37 -0.28
N ARG A 410 2.73 -6.15 -0.36
CA ARG A 410 4.18 -5.92 -0.32
C ARG A 410 4.62 -5.75 1.12
N TRP A 411 4.14 -4.71 1.78
CA TRP A 411 4.51 -4.37 3.14
C TRP A 411 3.47 -3.45 3.77
N ALA A 412 3.49 -3.36 5.10
CA ALA A 412 2.83 -2.31 5.84
C ALA A 412 3.79 -1.83 6.94
N THR A 413 3.89 -0.52 7.09
CA THR A 413 4.60 0.11 8.19
C THR A 413 3.62 0.92 9.00
N THR A 414 3.61 0.66 10.30
CA THR A 414 2.91 1.45 11.28
C THR A 414 3.93 2.26 12.05
N TYR A 415 3.80 3.57 12.04
CA TYR A 415 4.66 4.45 12.81
C TYR A 415 3.99 4.71 14.15
N GLN A 416 4.50 4.01 15.16
CA GLN A 416 4.23 4.32 16.56
C GLN A 416 5.12 5.49 16.93
N ASN A 417 4.55 6.59 17.46
CA ASN A 417 5.24 7.64 18.22
C ASN A 417 6.75 7.70 17.94
N PRO A 418 7.18 8.48 16.96
CA PRO A 418 8.39 8.12 16.26
C PRO A 418 9.60 8.59 17.05
N THR A 419 10.31 7.64 17.65
CA THR A 419 11.75 7.80 17.89
C THR A 419 12.54 7.94 16.57
N GLU A 420 11.90 7.75 15.41
CA GLU A 420 12.46 8.02 14.07
C GLU A 420 12.05 9.39 13.47
N LEU A 421 11.12 10.15 14.08
CA LEU A 421 10.72 11.51 13.66
C LEU A 421 10.72 12.49 14.87
N GLU A 422 11.38 12.16 15.99
CA GLU A 422 11.50 13.00 17.20
C GLU A 422 10.24 13.80 17.60
N PHE A 423 9.04 13.20 17.58
CA PHE A 423 7.85 13.85 18.14
C PHE A 423 7.67 13.43 19.61
N SER A 424 7.30 14.37 20.49
CA SER A 424 7.04 14.05 21.90
C SER A 424 5.86 13.08 22.04
N ASP A 425 5.88 12.23 23.07
CA ASP A 425 4.95 11.10 23.30
C ASP A 425 3.43 11.42 23.32
N ALA A 426 3.04 12.68 23.12
CA ALA A 426 1.67 13.20 23.17
C ALA A 426 1.13 13.78 21.85
N SER A 427 1.90 13.82 20.74
CA SER A 427 1.41 14.36 19.46
C SER A 427 0.54 13.38 18.66
N ARG A 428 -0.31 13.93 17.78
CA ARG A 428 -1.06 13.19 16.75
C ARG A 428 -0.61 13.62 15.36
N GLU A 429 -0.11 12.70 14.55
CA GLU A 429 0.27 12.98 13.17
C GLU A 429 -0.93 12.89 12.21
N VAL A 430 -1.11 13.91 11.39
CA VAL A 430 -2.16 14.00 10.37
C VAL A 430 -1.50 14.16 9.00
N VAL A 431 -1.58 13.12 8.18
CA VAL A 431 -1.10 13.19 6.79
C VAL A 431 -2.05 14.00 5.95
N GLN A 432 -1.49 14.95 5.20
CA GLN A 432 -2.24 15.83 4.33
C GLN A 432 -2.26 15.33 2.88
N HIS A 433 -1.12 14.83 2.39
CA HIS A 433 -0.98 14.30 1.03
C HIS A 433 0.12 13.23 0.96
N VAL A 434 0.02 12.35 -0.04
CA VAL A 434 1.07 11.36 -0.38
C VAL A 434 1.22 11.30 -1.89
N ARG A 435 2.47 11.17 -2.35
CA ARG A 435 2.80 10.93 -3.76
C ARG A 435 3.85 9.83 -3.89
N ALA A 436 3.70 8.96 -4.87
CA ALA A 436 4.75 8.06 -5.32
C ALA A 436 5.45 8.64 -6.56
N ASP A 437 6.78 8.60 -6.62
CA ASP A 437 7.52 8.91 -7.84
C ASP A 437 7.60 7.71 -8.80
N THR A 438 8.32 7.85 -9.92
CA THR A 438 8.49 6.76 -10.89
C THR A 438 9.38 5.62 -10.38
N SER A 439 10.29 5.89 -9.45
CA SER A 439 11.01 4.85 -8.73
C SER A 439 10.11 4.14 -7.73
N GLY A 440 9.01 4.81 -7.34
CA GLY A 440 7.97 4.54 -6.34
C GLY A 440 8.40 4.84 -4.90
N ALA A 441 9.44 5.64 -4.71
CA ALA A 441 9.72 6.31 -3.44
C ALA A 441 8.51 7.18 -3.07
N LEU A 442 8.26 7.30 -1.77
CA LEU A 442 7.05 7.92 -1.25
C LEU A 442 7.38 9.23 -0.58
N TYR A 443 6.60 10.25 -0.92
CA TYR A 443 6.70 11.59 -0.37
C TYR A 443 5.41 11.88 0.37
N LEU A 444 5.53 12.28 1.63
CA LEU A 444 4.40 12.60 2.49
C LEU A 444 4.56 14.01 3.04
N ILE A 445 3.44 14.71 3.16
CA ILE A 445 3.34 15.93 3.95
C ILE A 445 2.29 15.75 5.04
N GLY A 446 2.48 16.41 6.16
CA GLY A 446 1.52 16.37 7.24
C GLY A 446 1.84 17.35 8.36
N ARG A 447 1.09 17.20 9.44
CA ARG A 447 1.21 18.02 10.64
C ARG A 447 1.21 17.12 11.88
N SER A 448 2.03 17.45 12.86
CA SER A 448 1.96 16.87 14.20
C SER A 448 1.12 17.79 15.08
N LEU A 449 0.23 17.21 15.89
CA LEU A 449 -0.70 17.95 16.76
C LEU A 449 -0.45 17.59 18.23
N TYR A 450 0.26 18.41 18.98
CA TYR A 450 0.52 18.23 20.43
C TYR A 450 -0.73 18.55 21.28
N ASP A 451 -1.54 19.50 20.81
CA ASP A 451 -2.87 19.83 21.30
C ASP A 451 -3.78 20.04 20.06
N PRO A 452 -5.11 20.30 20.17
CA PRO A 452 -5.96 20.40 18.96
C PRO A 452 -5.54 21.52 17.98
N ASN A 453 -4.64 22.42 18.38
CA ASN A 453 -4.28 23.62 17.66
C ASN A 453 -2.76 23.81 17.43
N SER A 454 -1.85 23.04 18.04
CA SER A 454 -0.38 23.27 17.97
C SER A 454 0.45 22.08 17.48
N GLY A 455 1.55 22.36 16.78
CA GLY A 455 2.58 21.39 16.38
C GLY A 455 3.11 21.56 14.93
N PRO A 456 4.31 21.01 14.64
CA PRO A 456 5.06 21.28 13.42
C PRO A 456 4.40 20.68 12.18
N THR A 457 4.62 21.33 11.05
CA THR A 457 4.38 20.72 9.73
C THR A 457 5.64 20.01 9.27
N TRP A 458 5.49 18.94 8.49
CA TRP A 458 6.62 18.11 8.08
C TRP A 458 6.49 17.64 6.63
N VAL A 459 7.65 17.38 6.04
CA VAL A 459 7.82 16.71 4.74
C VAL A 459 8.71 15.49 4.97
N ALA A 460 8.29 14.32 4.51
CA ALA A 460 9.04 13.09 4.68
C ALA A 460 9.21 12.36 3.35
N ARG A 461 10.38 11.74 3.17
CA ARG A 461 10.66 10.83 2.06
C ARG A 461 10.95 9.44 2.60
N TYR A 462 10.32 8.47 1.98
CA TYR A 462 10.53 7.06 2.25
C TYR A 462 11.04 6.38 0.99
N SER A 463 11.99 5.45 1.16
CA SER A 463 12.42 4.57 0.08
C SER A 463 11.26 3.69 -0.38
N GLN A 464 11.41 3.02 -1.51
CA GLN A 464 10.45 1.99 -1.95
C GLN A 464 10.27 0.80 -1.00
N GLY A 465 11.13 0.71 0.02
CA GLY A 465 11.56 -0.57 0.57
C GLY A 465 12.45 -1.26 -0.46
N THR A 466 13.65 -1.68 -0.08
CA THR A 466 14.39 -2.60 -0.95
C THR A 466 13.62 -3.91 -1.03
N PRO A 467 13.51 -4.55 -2.21
CA PRO A 467 13.16 -5.96 -2.23
C PRO A 467 14.11 -6.66 -1.27
N ALA A 468 13.60 -7.40 -0.29
CA ALA A 468 14.47 -8.32 0.42
C ALA A 468 15.16 -9.16 -0.67
N PRO A 469 16.46 -9.48 -0.54
CA PRO A 469 17.00 -10.58 -1.31
C PRO A 469 16.01 -11.74 -1.15
N ALA A 470 15.50 -12.28 -2.27
CA ALA A 470 14.34 -13.15 -2.30
C ALA A 470 14.35 -14.09 -1.08
N GLU A 471 13.51 -13.79 -0.09
CA GLU A 471 13.42 -14.64 1.09
C GLU A 471 13.01 -16.04 0.61
N PRO A 472 13.41 -17.12 1.28
CA PRO A 472 13.00 -18.45 0.86
C PRO A 472 11.47 -18.55 0.86
N GLN A 473 10.87 -18.91 -0.28
CA GLN A 473 9.45 -19.27 -0.29
C GLN A 473 9.24 -20.45 0.65
N THR A 474 8.44 -20.25 1.70
CA THR A 474 8.20 -21.28 2.72
C THR A 474 6.76 -21.75 2.66
N PHE A 475 6.57 -23.05 2.40
CA PHE A 475 5.28 -23.70 2.34
C PHE A 475 5.05 -24.57 3.58
N TRP A 476 3.81 -24.58 4.07
CA TRP A 476 3.37 -25.43 5.19
C TRP A 476 2.27 -26.33 4.65
N LEU A 477 2.56 -27.63 4.58
CA LEU A 477 1.70 -28.60 3.90
C LEU A 477 1.22 -29.65 4.89
N GLU A 478 -0.08 -29.67 5.12
CA GLU A 478 -0.74 -30.66 5.97
C GLU A 478 -1.41 -31.74 5.11
N ASP A 479 -1.88 -32.83 5.71
CA ASP A 479 -2.56 -33.88 4.97
C ASP A 479 -3.82 -33.40 4.23
N ALA A 480 -4.49 -32.35 4.74
CA ALA A 480 -5.61 -31.68 4.06
C ALA A 480 -5.22 -30.98 2.74
N CYS A 481 -3.93 -30.69 2.53
CA CYS A 481 -3.39 -30.07 1.31
C CYS A 481 -2.97 -31.11 0.27
N ALA A 482 -3.14 -32.40 0.58
CA ALA A 482 -2.64 -33.48 -0.24
C ALA A 482 -3.76 -34.20 -1.02
N GLN A 483 -3.46 -34.55 -2.27
CA GLN A 483 -4.15 -35.62 -2.96
C GLN A 483 -3.61 -36.95 -2.43
N ILE A 484 -4.45 -37.72 -1.76
CA ILE A 484 -4.07 -39.01 -1.18
C ILE A 484 -4.48 -40.16 -2.10
N GLY A 485 -3.54 -41.04 -2.43
CA GLY A 485 -3.85 -42.27 -3.16
C GLY A 485 -4.74 -43.22 -2.36
N GLU A 486 -5.51 -44.07 -3.04
CA GLU A 486 -6.48 -44.99 -2.43
C GLU A 486 -5.87 -46.00 -1.43
N ARG A 487 -4.56 -46.25 -1.51
CA ARG A 487 -3.83 -47.10 -0.55
C ARG A 487 -3.39 -46.32 0.69
N TRP A 488 -3.79 -45.06 0.83
CA TRP A 488 -3.60 -44.21 1.99
C TRP A 488 -4.93 -43.90 2.67
N SER A 489 -4.87 -43.56 3.95
CA SER A 489 -6.06 -43.11 4.68
C SER A 489 -5.75 -42.07 5.73
N HIS A 490 -6.65 -41.10 5.85
CA HIS A 490 -6.65 -40.14 6.95
C HIS A 490 -6.97 -40.83 8.28
N VAL A 491 -6.33 -40.33 9.32
CA VAL A 491 -6.63 -40.60 10.72
C VAL A 491 -6.88 -39.25 11.37
N TRP A 492 -8.03 -39.10 12.01
CA TRP A 492 -8.50 -37.86 12.63
C TRP A 492 -8.39 -37.92 14.16
N GLY A 493 -8.46 -36.76 14.83
CA GLY A 493 -8.49 -36.63 16.30
C GLY A 493 -7.14 -36.83 16.99
N SER A 494 -6.01 -36.68 16.30
CA SER A 494 -4.69 -36.87 16.89
C SER A 494 -4.13 -35.59 17.50
N SER A 495 -3.88 -35.58 18.81
CA SER A 495 -3.15 -34.49 19.48
C SER A 495 -1.67 -34.38 19.08
N LEU A 496 -1.14 -35.40 18.41
CA LEU A 496 0.20 -35.38 17.85
C LEU A 496 0.25 -34.68 16.49
N ALA A 497 -0.90 -34.24 15.96
CA ALA A 497 -1.03 -33.51 14.72
C ALA A 497 -1.55 -32.06 14.92
N SER A 498 -0.95 -31.00 14.35
CA SER A 498 -1.42 -29.60 14.57
C SER A 498 -2.74 -29.30 13.89
N ALA A 499 -3.16 -30.07 12.88
CA ALA A 499 -4.53 -30.01 12.33
C ALA A 499 -5.44 -31.11 12.88
N GLY A 500 -4.96 -31.93 13.83
CA GLY A 500 -5.70 -33.07 14.36
C GLY A 500 -5.78 -34.28 13.42
N SER A 501 -5.16 -34.23 12.23
CA SER A 501 -5.20 -35.31 11.24
C SER A 501 -3.83 -35.67 10.65
N PHE A 502 -3.71 -36.89 10.13
CA PHE A 502 -2.54 -37.36 9.39
C PHE A 502 -2.89 -38.52 8.45
N VAL A 503 -2.00 -38.84 7.51
CA VAL A 503 -2.22 -39.92 6.54
C VAL A 503 -1.34 -41.14 6.82
N VAL A 504 -1.86 -42.31 6.50
CA VAL A 504 -1.24 -43.61 6.80
C VAL A 504 -1.35 -44.52 5.59
N LYS A 505 -0.26 -45.17 5.19
CA LYS A 505 -0.30 -46.19 4.14
C LYS A 505 -0.90 -47.50 4.66
N ARG A 506 -1.85 -48.07 3.91
CA ARG A 506 -2.53 -49.35 4.18
C ARG A 506 -1.83 -50.49 3.44
N GLY A 507 -1.12 -51.35 4.18
CA GLY A 507 -0.58 -52.61 3.65
C GLY A 507 0.65 -52.46 2.74
N GLY A 508 1.69 -53.25 3.02
CA GLY A 508 2.91 -53.33 2.20
C GLY A 508 3.92 -52.18 2.42
N TYR A 509 5.15 -52.54 2.75
CA TYR A 509 6.29 -51.63 2.88
C TYR A 509 7.49 -52.21 2.12
N GLY A 510 8.30 -51.38 1.46
CA GLY A 510 9.69 -51.76 1.12
C GLY A 510 10.08 -51.97 -0.34
N TYR A 511 9.37 -51.39 -1.31
CA TYR A 511 9.86 -51.32 -2.70
C TYR A 511 9.87 -49.87 -3.20
N GLN A 512 10.66 -49.60 -4.23
CA GLN A 512 10.55 -48.35 -4.98
C GLN A 512 9.08 -48.19 -5.42
N PRO A 513 8.45 -47.03 -5.17
CA PRO A 513 7.03 -46.88 -5.42
C PRO A 513 6.72 -46.99 -6.91
N SER A 514 5.54 -47.51 -7.23
CA SER A 514 5.04 -47.44 -8.60
C SER A 514 4.60 -46.01 -8.92
N ASN A 515 4.45 -45.70 -10.21
CA ASN A 515 3.87 -44.43 -10.65
C ASN A 515 2.32 -44.45 -10.64
N ASP A 516 1.71 -45.44 -9.99
CA ASP A 516 0.27 -45.51 -9.76
C ASP A 516 -0.15 -44.43 -8.73
N PRO A 517 -1.06 -43.49 -9.07
CA PRO A 517 -1.58 -42.49 -8.15
C PRO A 517 -2.14 -43.05 -6.84
N ALA A 518 -2.58 -44.32 -6.82
CA ALA A 518 -3.06 -44.95 -5.61
C ALA A 518 -1.97 -45.20 -4.55
N ASP A 519 -0.68 -45.20 -4.93
CA ASP A 519 0.44 -45.57 -4.06
C ASP A 519 1.07 -44.43 -3.25
N TYR A 520 0.79 -43.17 -3.59
CA TYR A 520 1.47 -42.02 -3.02
C TYR A 520 0.54 -40.90 -2.55
N VAL A 521 1.11 -40.04 -1.71
CA VAL A 521 0.51 -38.77 -1.30
C VAL A 521 1.15 -37.68 -2.15
N ARG A 522 0.35 -36.84 -2.80
CA ARG A 522 0.82 -35.76 -3.69
C ARG A 522 0.40 -34.39 -3.18
N PHE A 523 1.33 -33.45 -3.20
CA PHE A 523 1.11 -32.03 -2.95
C PHE A 523 1.33 -31.25 -4.23
N SER A 524 0.53 -30.20 -4.45
CA SER A 524 0.69 -29.25 -5.56
C SER A 524 1.00 -27.87 -5.00
N LEU A 525 2.09 -27.25 -5.45
CA LEU A 525 2.63 -26.00 -4.92
C LEU A 525 2.84 -25.02 -6.06
N ASN A 526 2.38 -23.79 -5.93
CA ASN A 526 2.71 -22.75 -6.91
C ASN A 526 4.02 -22.08 -6.50
N VAL A 527 5.04 -22.20 -7.35
CA VAL A 527 6.36 -21.59 -7.13
C VAL A 527 6.54 -20.39 -8.05
N THR A 528 7.11 -19.30 -7.53
CA THR A 528 7.29 -18.05 -8.30
C THR A 528 8.75 -17.75 -8.59
N ALA A 529 9.68 -18.63 -8.19
CA ALA A 529 11.11 -18.47 -8.43
C ALA A 529 11.79 -19.80 -8.76
N THR A 530 12.78 -19.75 -9.66
CA THR A 530 13.68 -20.85 -9.96
C THR A 530 14.88 -20.82 -9.01
N ALA A 531 14.74 -21.46 -7.84
CA ALA A 531 15.75 -21.50 -6.78
C ALA A 531 15.83 -22.91 -6.15
N PRO A 532 16.92 -23.26 -5.43
CA PRO A 532 16.96 -24.49 -4.66
C PRO A 532 15.90 -24.48 -3.55
N PHE A 533 15.05 -25.51 -3.51
CA PHE A 533 14.06 -25.68 -2.43
C PHE A 533 14.62 -26.57 -1.33
N TYR A 534 14.23 -26.30 -0.08
CA TYR A 534 14.59 -27.15 1.05
C TYR A 534 13.34 -27.88 1.55
N LEU A 535 13.30 -29.20 1.39
CA LEU A 535 12.17 -30.01 1.86
C LEU A 535 12.47 -30.60 3.24
N TYR A 536 11.53 -30.36 4.15
CA TYR A 536 11.51 -30.93 5.50
C TYR A 536 10.24 -31.75 5.64
N ALA A 537 10.33 -32.89 6.34
CA ALA A 537 9.18 -33.73 6.61
C ALA A 537 9.19 -34.16 8.08
N ARG A 538 8.03 -34.05 8.72
CA ARG A 538 7.76 -34.71 10.00
C ARG A 538 7.10 -36.05 9.69
N VAL A 539 7.68 -37.13 10.21
CA VAL A 539 7.22 -38.50 9.93
C VAL A 539 7.26 -39.27 11.24
N ARG A 540 6.17 -39.97 11.57
CA ARG A 540 6.10 -40.83 12.75
C ARG A 540 6.31 -42.28 12.32
N SER A 541 7.54 -42.75 12.49
CA SER A 541 7.89 -44.15 12.24
C SER A 541 7.60 -45.05 13.44
N LEU A 542 7.56 -46.37 13.18
CA LEU A 542 7.51 -47.40 14.23
C LEU A 542 8.80 -47.49 15.07
N GLY A 543 9.86 -46.79 14.67
CA GLY A 543 11.15 -46.74 15.34
C GLY A 543 12.24 -46.09 14.49
N VAL A 544 13.42 -45.89 15.06
CA VAL A 544 14.57 -45.24 14.39
C VAL A 544 15.04 -45.97 13.13
N ASN A 545 14.74 -47.26 13.02
CA ASN A 545 15.07 -48.12 11.88
C ASN A 545 13.87 -48.35 10.93
N SER A 546 12.86 -47.50 10.98
CA SER A 546 11.66 -47.59 10.12
C SER A 546 11.21 -46.22 9.62
N ASN A 547 12.17 -45.31 9.46
CA ASN A 547 11.97 -43.91 9.09
C ASN A 547 12.37 -43.62 7.63
N SER A 548 12.39 -44.63 6.76
CA SER A 548 12.76 -44.46 5.35
C SER A 548 11.52 -44.19 4.51
N PHE A 549 11.65 -43.27 3.55
CA PHE A 549 10.61 -42.94 2.59
C PHE A 549 11.22 -42.51 1.25
N TRP A 550 10.42 -42.63 0.21
CA TRP A 550 10.70 -42.23 -1.15
C TRP A 550 9.97 -40.93 -1.43
N VAL A 551 10.63 -40.04 -2.15
CA VAL A 551 10.09 -38.75 -2.60
C VAL A 551 10.42 -38.52 -4.06
N ARG A 552 9.56 -37.81 -4.79
CA ARG A 552 9.87 -37.30 -6.13
C ARG A 552 9.17 -35.96 -6.37
N ILE A 553 9.69 -35.22 -7.35
CA ILE A 553 9.21 -33.90 -7.74
C ILE A 553 8.93 -33.90 -9.24
N ASP A 554 7.81 -33.31 -9.65
CA ASP A 554 7.39 -33.11 -11.04
C ASP A 554 7.47 -34.39 -11.88
N GLU A 555 6.96 -35.48 -11.31
CA GLU A 555 6.99 -36.83 -11.90
C GLU A 555 8.38 -37.38 -12.20
N GLY A 556 9.45 -36.77 -11.68
CA GLY A 556 10.82 -37.23 -11.77
C GLY A 556 11.08 -38.56 -11.06
N ASP A 557 12.35 -38.96 -11.02
CA ASP A 557 12.75 -40.25 -10.47
C ASP A 557 12.52 -40.30 -8.95
N TRP A 558 12.11 -41.46 -8.43
CA TRP A 558 11.96 -41.67 -7.00
C TRP A 558 13.31 -41.66 -6.29
N VAL A 559 13.44 -40.82 -5.26
CA VAL A 559 14.66 -40.69 -4.45
C VAL A 559 14.39 -41.16 -3.04
N LEU A 560 15.29 -42.00 -2.50
CA LEU A 560 15.19 -42.47 -1.12
C LEU A 560 15.69 -41.37 -0.18
N TRP A 561 14.81 -40.85 0.67
CA TRP A 561 15.07 -39.73 1.58
C TRP A 561 16.29 -39.95 2.50
N ASN A 562 16.56 -41.19 2.91
CA ASN A 562 17.68 -41.52 3.80
C ASN A 562 19.02 -41.75 3.08
N GLY A 563 19.05 -41.68 1.74
CA GLY A 563 20.25 -41.95 0.91
C GLY A 563 20.82 -40.70 0.20
N LEU A 564 20.37 -39.51 0.56
CA LEU A 564 20.71 -38.27 -0.14
C LEU A 564 22.12 -37.78 0.22
N THR A 565 23.03 -37.81 -0.75
CA THR A 565 24.28 -37.04 -0.73
C THR A 565 24.00 -35.62 -1.20
N VAL A 566 24.51 -34.63 -0.44
CA VAL A 566 24.39 -33.20 -0.77
C VAL A 566 25.08 -32.92 -2.10
N ALA A 567 24.31 -32.85 -3.18
CA ALA A 567 24.79 -32.34 -4.46
C ALA A 567 24.72 -30.81 -4.45
N VAL A 568 25.73 -30.17 -5.02
CA VAL A 568 25.82 -28.71 -5.17
C VAL A 568 25.38 -28.35 -6.59
N THR A 569 24.65 -27.23 -6.70
CA THR A 569 24.01 -26.58 -7.87
C THR A 569 22.55 -26.98 -8.15
N CYS A 570 21.70 -25.94 -8.19
CA CYS A 570 20.24 -25.88 -8.39
C CYS A 570 19.46 -27.21 -8.32
N GLY A 571 18.77 -27.45 -7.21
CA GLY A 571 17.87 -28.59 -7.00
C GLY A 571 17.15 -28.52 -5.65
N VAL A 572 16.21 -29.45 -5.43
CA VAL A 572 15.55 -29.58 -4.12
C VAL A 572 16.44 -30.39 -3.17
N HIS A 573 16.82 -29.76 -2.06
CA HIS A 573 17.62 -30.32 -0.99
C HIS A 573 16.70 -30.85 0.11
N PHE A 574 16.91 -32.08 0.58
CA PHE A 574 16.08 -32.63 1.66
C PHE A 574 16.86 -32.66 2.96
N HIS A 575 16.25 -32.20 4.05
CA HIS A 575 16.90 -32.03 5.35
C HIS A 575 16.22 -32.86 6.45
N ARG A 576 17.04 -33.42 7.34
CA ARG A 576 16.59 -34.18 8.52
C ARG A 576 16.71 -33.32 9.79
N PRO A 577 15.63 -33.05 10.54
CA PRO A 577 15.74 -32.48 11.87
C PRO A 577 16.34 -33.49 12.88
N PRO A 578 17.05 -33.05 13.93
CA PRO A 578 17.61 -33.94 14.94
C PRO A 578 16.52 -34.73 15.69
N LEU A 579 16.84 -35.98 16.05
CA LEU A 579 15.92 -37.02 16.52
C LEU A 579 15.31 -36.82 17.93
N ARG A 580 15.50 -35.69 18.61
CA ARG A 580 14.90 -35.41 19.92
C ARG A 580 14.36 -33.98 19.99
N TRP A 581 13.04 -33.86 19.91
CA TRP A 581 12.33 -32.74 20.54
C TRP A 581 11.83 -33.26 21.89
N GLN A 582 12.69 -33.22 22.90
CA GLN A 582 12.18 -33.14 24.28
C GLN A 582 11.84 -31.68 24.51
N GLN A 583 10.65 -31.46 25.07
CA GLN A 583 10.14 -30.16 25.49
C GLN A 583 11.21 -29.47 26.36
N ALA A 584 11.91 -28.49 25.81
CA ALA A 584 12.94 -27.76 26.54
C ALA A 584 12.26 -26.68 27.39
N SER A 585 12.33 -26.86 28.70
CA SER A 585 12.24 -25.76 29.67
C SER A 585 13.41 -24.79 29.45
N ILE A 586 13.11 -23.49 29.40
CA ILE A 586 14.04 -22.35 29.47
C ILE A 586 14.96 -22.55 30.70
N PRO A 587 16.32 -22.37 30.65
CA PRO A 587 16.96 -21.05 30.53
C PRO A 587 18.36 -20.91 29.88
N SER A 588 18.62 -19.65 29.46
CA SER A 588 19.84 -18.80 29.45
C SER A 588 21.22 -19.25 28.91
N THR A 589 21.80 -18.27 28.19
CA THR A 589 23.23 -17.93 27.93
C THR A 589 24.09 -18.77 26.97
N SER A 590 24.68 -18.04 26.01
CA SER A 590 25.94 -18.22 25.26
C SER A 590 26.50 -19.62 25.03
N ASP A 591 26.71 -19.99 23.76
CA ASP A 591 28.07 -20.25 23.25
C ASP A 591 28.11 -20.52 21.73
N THR A 592 29.05 -19.83 21.09
CA THR A 592 29.57 -20.02 19.73
C THR A 592 30.53 -21.20 19.66
N VAL A 593 30.43 -22.09 18.65
CA VAL A 593 31.58 -22.91 18.18
C VAL A 593 31.55 -23.14 16.65
N ASN A 594 32.71 -22.85 16.04
CA ASN A 594 33.13 -22.92 14.63
C ASN A 594 33.09 -24.31 13.94
N PRO A 595 33.03 -24.36 12.59
CA PRO A 595 33.26 -25.56 11.78
C PRO A 595 34.69 -25.63 11.23
N THR A 596 35.33 -26.81 11.23
CA THR A 596 36.50 -27.07 10.37
C THR A 596 36.52 -28.49 9.78
N ARG A 597 36.65 -28.54 8.43
CA ARG A 597 37.41 -29.45 7.51
C ARG A 597 37.33 -30.98 7.71
N ASN A 598 37.36 -31.87 6.71
CA ASN A 598 37.60 -31.86 5.26
C ASN A 598 37.25 -33.28 4.74
N SER A 599 36.64 -33.43 3.56
CA SER A 599 37.20 -34.29 2.50
C SER A 599 36.40 -34.16 1.20
N THR A 600 37.11 -33.74 0.17
CA THR A 600 36.68 -33.57 -1.21
C THR A 600 36.74 -34.91 -1.95
N LYS A 601 35.65 -35.31 -2.60
CA LYS A 601 35.65 -36.02 -3.89
C LYS A 601 34.42 -35.60 -4.69
N CYS A 602 34.63 -34.68 -5.64
CA CYS A 602 33.69 -34.42 -6.72
C CYS A 602 33.97 -35.41 -7.87
N THR A 603 32.92 -36.01 -8.41
CA THR A 603 32.85 -36.56 -9.76
C THR A 603 31.39 -36.48 -10.21
N SER A 604 31.15 -35.86 -11.37
CA SER A 604 29.87 -35.66 -12.07
C SER A 604 29.39 -37.00 -12.71
N VAL A 605 28.17 -37.26 -13.19
CA VAL A 605 27.17 -36.52 -14.00
C VAL A 605 25.79 -37.21 -13.86
N LEU A 606 24.69 -36.45 -13.78
CA LEU A 606 23.50 -36.55 -14.63
C LEU A 606 22.66 -35.29 -14.43
N SER A 607 22.91 -34.29 -15.28
CA SER A 607 22.08 -33.11 -15.42
C SER A 607 20.80 -33.51 -16.19
N ARG A 608 19.63 -33.31 -15.56
CA ARG A 608 18.41 -33.02 -16.31
C ARG A 608 18.23 -31.50 -16.35
N PRO A 609 17.77 -30.91 -17.46
CA PRO A 609 17.44 -29.49 -17.49
C PRO A 609 16.34 -29.21 -16.45
N CYS A 610 16.45 -28.05 -15.79
CA CYS A 610 15.37 -27.52 -14.94
C CYS A 610 14.05 -27.56 -15.72
N PRO A 611 12.92 -27.95 -15.10
CA PRO A 611 11.65 -27.50 -15.61
C PRO A 611 11.69 -25.97 -15.56
N ALA A 612 11.75 -25.33 -16.72
CA ALA A 612 11.37 -23.94 -16.85
C ALA A 612 9.86 -23.88 -16.62
N ALA A 613 9.43 -23.84 -15.36
CA ALA A 613 8.02 -23.72 -15.04
C ALA A 613 7.86 -22.87 -13.78
N LEU A 614 7.65 -21.58 -14.00
CA LEU A 614 6.73 -20.84 -13.14
C LEU A 614 5.36 -21.54 -13.31
N GLY A 615 4.89 -22.23 -12.27
CA GLY A 615 3.75 -23.15 -12.37
C GLY A 615 3.64 -24.13 -11.20
N PRO A 616 2.68 -25.08 -11.26
CA PRO A 616 2.44 -26.03 -10.17
C PRO A 616 3.55 -27.10 -10.10
N LEU A 617 4.27 -27.13 -8.97
CA LEU A 617 5.23 -28.15 -8.60
C LEU A 617 4.53 -29.30 -7.86
N LEU A 618 4.80 -30.54 -8.27
CA LEU A 618 4.15 -31.75 -7.75
C LEU A 618 5.12 -32.57 -6.88
N LEU A 619 4.88 -32.60 -5.57
CA LEU A 619 5.67 -33.41 -4.62
C LEU A 619 4.93 -34.71 -4.26
N SER A 620 5.53 -35.88 -4.49
CA SER A 620 4.93 -37.18 -4.15
C SER A 620 5.74 -37.97 -3.10
N VAL A 621 5.09 -38.66 -2.15
CA VAL A 621 5.73 -39.32 -0.99
C VAL A 621 5.23 -40.75 -0.73
N VAL A 622 6.14 -41.70 -0.42
CA VAL A 622 5.83 -43.12 -0.09
C VAL A 622 6.77 -43.75 0.96
N PRO A 623 6.29 -44.53 1.95
CA PRO A 623 7.15 -45.16 2.96
C PRO A 623 7.91 -46.41 2.48
N CYS A 624 9.07 -46.68 3.10
CA CYS A 624 10.00 -47.78 2.77
C CYS A 624 10.41 -48.61 4.02
N ARG A 625 10.90 -49.84 3.81
CA ARG A 625 11.45 -50.74 4.85
C ARG A 625 12.98 -50.59 4.88
N CYS A 626 13.58 -50.43 6.05
CA CYS A 626 15.04 -50.41 6.15
C CYS A 626 15.62 -51.79 5.79
N GLY A 627 16.43 -51.85 4.73
CA GLY A 627 17.35 -52.95 4.51
C GLY A 627 18.45 -52.88 5.57
N ARG A 628 18.65 -53.94 6.37
CA ARG A 628 19.95 -54.14 7.02
C ARG A 628 20.97 -54.18 5.89
N SER A 629 21.97 -53.29 5.91
CA SER A 629 23.16 -53.53 5.10
C SER A 629 23.73 -54.88 5.56
N ARG A 630 23.61 -55.91 4.71
CA ARG A 630 24.44 -57.10 4.88
C ARG A 630 25.87 -56.63 4.59
N ARG A 631 26.66 -56.34 5.62
CA ARG A 631 28.11 -56.54 5.50
C ARG A 631 28.28 -58.01 5.12
N SER A 632 28.74 -58.26 3.91
CA SER A 632 29.20 -59.57 3.48
C SER A 632 30.34 -60.01 4.39
N GLN A 633 30.05 -60.79 5.42
CA GLN A 633 31.02 -61.75 5.93
C GLN A 633 31.16 -62.84 4.86
N MET A 634 32.12 -62.67 3.95
CA MET A 634 32.73 -63.82 3.30
C MET A 634 33.70 -64.42 4.31
N GLY A 635 33.38 -65.61 4.79
CA GLY A 635 34.25 -66.40 5.63
C GLY A 635 35.27 -67.19 4.81
N LEU A 636 36.46 -67.30 5.42
CA LEU A 636 37.36 -68.46 5.48
C LEU A 636 38.14 -68.86 4.22
N LYS A 637 39.47 -68.74 4.34
CA LYS A 637 40.40 -69.89 4.24
C LYS A 637 41.68 -69.62 5.03
N ASP A 638 41.84 -70.34 6.14
CA ASP A 638 43.15 -70.66 6.70
C ASP A 638 43.77 -71.82 5.90
N HIS A 639 45.05 -71.72 5.55
CA HIS A 639 46.02 -72.81 5.70
C HIS A 639 47.46 -72.37 5.31
N SER A 640 48.36 -72.59 6.27
CA SER A 640 49.75 -73.07 6.16
C SER A 640 50.87 -72.20 5.55
N SER A 641 51.76 -71.76 6.45
CA SER A 641 53.23 -71.91 6.45
C SER A 641 54.08 -71.40 5.27
N SER A 642 54.92 -70.38 5.55
CA SER A 642 56.40 -70.50 5.47
C SER A 642 57.11 -69.16 5.80
N ILE A 643 57.94 -69.16 6.84
CA ILE A 643 59.10 -68.27 7.12
C ILE A 643 60.18 -68.56 6.03
N PRO A 644 61.05 -67.63 5.54
CA PRO A 644 61.98 -66.82 6.35
C PRO A 644 62.34 -65.38 5.91
N ILE A 645 62.61 -64.56 6.93
CA ILE A 645 63.83 -63.74 7.18
C ILE A 645 64.59 -63.20 5.95
N ARG A 646 64.71 -61.86 5.87
CA ARG A 646 66.01 -61.19 5.66
C ARG A 646 66.01 -59.74 6.17
N HIS A 647 66.97 -59.47 7.06
CA HIS A 647 67.47 -58.17 7.48
C HIS A 647 67.91 -57.29 6.30
N ARG A 648 67.70 -55.98 6.41
CA ARG A 648 68.80 -54.98 6.41
C ARG A 648 68.31 -53.61 6.90
N THR A 649 68.97 -53.15 7.97
CA THR A 649 69.25 -51.76 8.38
C THR A 649 69.74 -50.93 7.19
N SER A 650 69.49 -49.63 7.06
CA SER A 650 69.68 -48.52 8.02
C SER A 650 68.63 -47.42 7.87
#